data_AF-D3HN20-F1
#
_entry.id   AF-D3HN20-F1
#
_cell.length_a   1.000
_cell.length_b   1.000
_cell.length_c   1.000
_cell.angle_alpha   90.00
_cell.angle_beta   90.00
_cell.angle_gamma   90.00
#
_symmetry.space_group_name_H-M   'P 1'
#
loop_
_entity.id
_entity.type
_entity.pdbx_description
1 polymer ?
#
loop_
_entity_poly.entity_id
_entity_poly.type
_entity_poly.pdbx_seq_one_letter_code
_entity_poly.pdbx_strand_id
1 'polypeptide(L)'
;MPYLVTGNAQQIFHAFGLDWAVAEGKDDTGTIHLDFPRTHFLGSPEEAIKHFDIWNTRALGRYYLQGNMSAGNLHYLLGPNPLMKEKEDPESYSANVVRQHFAYMNDKGEPCGLMVMYRTDNPRQWIMGHIKNGHAAPKDRELTLLSSFDLAPFISVPAPKEPVTSSVPNSAVTVSHVDFLNNPFIGQIGANLPRSLLKNIVNAENGEINLRFQRVELMTRKLHVEQEMVTLSDPIQFSELNLAALFADNKALDLIIKYNLATLFPLSSTLLHDLLTDPSLLRQQIEAIQLTQDENRNKNLLKMILVFYKHGLLEKNGYLLNDPMLLQTYGSLMGDEAQIKLIPFLKNQKYPDGLMRQILSEPAYYKAIGMLVDLQPELTEDVPEFFKDSKKLEDLNFIHSLSNDDTKRLCLLFWVYENFSEDGYEQIITATNHYPLLASTLVALEQTKTKTIDQLQALALNPKEHLRKSILHHFREELNTVHGVSANLRQLPVQDLEAASESLILLKKSKITAPQSYRLVLDKESKGHALRLLLPQLAKIKNEEHRKALIEILLVGAKFNVESQDKRVQAIKGPKELKELAIDIHECFKCIIQLQDFKCEKEAIKLVAQKDSEEAKRFRQVILCIMEQCKVVDDRLSGSQSYRHMFLQWEAEQKKYRKILYQIAYEGLTNPNANIRPKLQEAEDRILAIVDPEIKSDVYKALIVFANIIITALSLSLANVIKYKTTGNFWFFNQTRSGEELRALDREIFELIAPEKNDEVGTCGILSLC
;
A
#
# COMPACT_ATOMS: atom_id res chain seq x y z
N MET A 1 -9.50 -6.34 -49.79
CA MET A 1 -8.88 -7.33 -48.88
C MET A 1 -7.60 -6.72 -48.33
N PRO A 2 -7.46 -6.61 -46.99
CA PRO A 2 -6.26 -6.08 -46.35
C PRO A 2 -5.07 -7.06 -46.42
N TYR A 3 -3.89 -6.52 -46.14
CA TYR A 3 -2.61 -7.23 -46.10
C TYR A 3 -2.24 -7.52 -44.65
N LEU A 4 -1.96 -8.78 -44.35
CA LEU A 4 -1.57 -9.28 -43.03
C LEU A 4 -0.12 -9.74 -43.05
N VAL A 5 0.62 -9.30 -42.03
CA VAL A 5 2.00 -9.73 -41.75
C VAL A 5 2.10 -10.18 -40.29
N THR A 6 2.76 -11.31 -40.05
CA THR A 6 2.94 -11.88 -38.71
C THR A 6 4.37 -12.39 -38.53
N GLY A 7 4.90 -12.26 -37.32
CA GLY A 7 6.23 -12.73 -36.95
C GLY A 7 6.57 -12.34 -35.52
N ASN A 8 7.77 -12.65 -35.03
CA ASN A 8 8.25 -12.05 -33.79
C ASN A 8 8.92 -10.69 -34.06
N ALA A 9 9.18 -9.90 -33.01
CA ALA A 9 9.78 -8.58 -33.16
C ALA A 9 11.13 -8.63 -33.87
N GLN A 10 11.97 -9.62 -33.57
CA GLN A 10 13.26 -9.77 -34.26
C GLN A 10 13.10 -9.95 -35.78
N GLN A 11 12.17 -10.82 -36.21
CA GLN A 11 11.90 -11.08 -37.62
C GLN A 11 11.32 -9.87 -38.34
N ILE A 12 10.31 -9.23 -37.74
CA ILE A 12 9.61 -8.09 -38.35
C ILE A 12 10.54 -6.88 -38.44
N PHE A 13 11.17 -6.45 -37.34
CA PHE A 13 12.05 -5.27 -37.41
C PHE A 13 13.24 -5.50 -38.35
N HIS A 14 13.81 -6.71 -38.40
CA HIS A 14 14.84 -7.06 -39.38
C HIS A 14 14.33 -6.97 -40.84
N ALA A 15 13.14 -7.53 -41.11
CA ALA A 15 12.54 -7.50 -42.45
C ALA A 15 12.30 -6.08 -42.98
N PHE A 16 12.02 -5.14 -42.09
CA PHE A 16 11.86 -3.70 -42.41
C PHE A 16 13.18 -2.90 -42.30
N GLY A 17 14.33 -3.55 -42.11
CA GLY A 17 15.64 -2.88 -42.04
C GLY A 17 15.88 -2.06 -40.77
N LEU A 18 15.22 -2.41 -39.67
CA LEU A 18 15.20 -1.68 -38.40
C LEU A 18 15.80 -2.50 -37.25
N ASP A 19 16.91 -3.20 -37.49
CA ASP A 19 17.60 -4.03 -36.50
C ASP A 19 17.92 -3.26 -35.20
N TRP A 20 18.14 -1.94 -35.30
CA TRP A 20 18.39 -1.07 -34.14
C TRP A 20 17.25 -1.06 -33.12
N ALA A 21 15.99 -1.27 -33.55
CA ALA A 21 14.81 -1.22 -32.68
C ALA A 21 14.68 -2.47 -31.79
N VAL A 22 15.44 -3.52 -32.07
CA VAL A 22 15.47 -4.80 -31.34
C VAL A 22 16.89 -5.19 -30.89
N ALA A 23 17.88 -4.33 -31.14
CA ALA A 23 19.24 -4.53 -30.71
C ALA A 23 19.36 -4.48 -29.19
N GLU A 24 20.33 -5.20 -28.63
CA GLU A 24 20.65 -5.12 -27.22
C GLU A 24 21.31 -3.76 -26.93
N GLY A 25 20.68 -2.97 -26.07
CA GLY A 25 21.17 -1.69 -25.61
C GLY A 25 21.64 -1.71 -24.15
N LYS A 26 21.85 -0.52 -23.60
CA LYS A 26 22.02 -0.35 -22.14
C LYS A 26 20.70 -0.73 -21.44
N ASP A 27 20.79 -1.32 -20.27
CA ASP A 27 19.59 -1.60 -19.46
C ASP A 27 18.86 -0.30 -19.12
N ASP A 28 17.69 -0.11 -19.74
CA ASP A 28 16.89 1.10 -19.66
C ASP A 28 15.62 0.90 -18.83
N THR A 29 15.74 0.14 -17.74
CA THR A 29 14.67 -0.04 -16.75
C THR A 29 14.15 1.30 -16.21
N GLY A 30 15.00 2.33 -16.12
CA GLY A 30 14.60 3.70 -15.78
C GLY A 30 13.56 4.29 -16.73
N THR A 31 13.70 4.08 -18.04
CA THR A 31 12.74 4.57 -19.04
C THR A 31 11.41 3.82 -18.98
N ILE A 32 11.41 2.53 -18.63
CA ILE A 32 10.18 1.78 -18.34
C ILE A 32 9.36 2.49 -17.25
N HIS A 33 10.01 2.88 -16.15
CA HIS A 33 9.33 3.61 -15.07
C HIS A 33 8.78 4.97 -15.50
N LEU A 34 9.50 5.69 -16.37
CA LEU A 34 9.05 6.97 -16.92
C LEU A 34 7.87 6.84 -17.89
N ASP A 35 7.72 5.67 -18.52
CA ASP A 35 6.66 5.42 -19.51
C ASP A 35 5.35 4.89 -18.90
N PHE A 36 5.36 4.34 -17.68
CA PHE A 36 4.11 3.97 -16.98
C PHE A 36 3.07 5.10 -16.95
N PRO A 37 3.38 6.31 -16.46
CA PRO A 37 2.40 7.40 -16.42
C PRO A 37 2.05 7.98 -17.79
N ARG A 38 2.77 7.60 -18.84
CA ARG A 38 2.55 8.05 -20.23
C ARG A 38 1.71 7.06 -21.03
N THR A 39 1.66 5.80 -20.58
CA THR A 39 0.99 4.72 -21.30
C THR A 39 -0.50 4.80 -21.09
N HIS A 40 -1.24 4.92 -22.20
CA HIS A 40 -2.69 4.76 -22.21
C HIS A 40 -3.03 3.28 -22.02
N PHE A 41 -3.83 2.98 -21.02
CA PHE A 41 -4.25 1.63 -20.65
C PHE A 41 -5.77 1.48 -20.83
N LEU A 42 -6.20 0.37 -21.42
CA LEU A 42 -7.59 0.00 -21.63
C LEU A 42 -7.87 -1.31 -20.89
N GLY A 43 -8.43 -1.22 -19.69
CA GLY A 43 -8.72 -2.38 -18.85
C GLY A 43 -9.15 -2.01 -17.43
N SER A 44 -9.33 -3.02 -16.59
CA SER A 44 -9.72 -2.87 -15.18
C SER A 44 -8.53 -2.49 -14.27
N PRO A 45 -8.78 -2.03 -13.02
CA PRO A 45 -7.72 -1.83 -12.04
C PRO A 45 -6.86 -3.07 -11.80
N GLU A 46 -7.45 -4.26 -11.73
CA GLU A 46 -6.75 -5.52 -11.53
C GLU A 46 -5.82 -5.85 -12.71
N GLU A 47 -6.30 -5.60 -13.92
CA GLU A 47 -5.50 -5.76 -15.14
C GLU A 47 -4.34 -4.77 -15.20
N ALA A 48 -4.55 -3.52 -14.76
CA ALA A 48 -3.50 -2.51 -14.69
C ALA A 48 -2.42 -2.86 -13.66
N ILE A 49 -2.80 -3.37 -12.48
CA ILE A 49 -1.86 -3.89 -11.47
C ILE A 49 -1.02 -5.02 -12.07
N LYS A 50 -1.68 -5.99 -12.71
CA LYS A 50 -0.98 -7.11 -13.35
C LYS A 50 -0.05 -6.66 -14.47
N HIS A 51 -0.48 -5.70 -15.28
CA HIS A 51 0.34 -5.10 -16.34
C HIS A 51 1.60 -4.45 -15.76
N PHE A 52 1.43 -3.63 -14.72
CA PHE A 52 2.53 -2.99 -13.99
C PHE A 52 3.48 -4.04 -13.40
N ASP A 53 2.98 -5.03 -12.68
CA ASP A 53 3.81 -6.07 -12.06
C ASP A 53 4.68 -6.80 -13.08
N ILE A 54 4.12 -7.16 -14.25
CA ILE A 54 4.87 -7.84 -15.31
C ILE A 54 5.97 -6.93 -15.87
N TRP A 55 5.65 -5.67 -16.19
CA TRP A 55 6.62 -4.73 -16.73
C TRP A 55 7.68 -4.33 -15.69
N ASN A 56 7.31 -4.24 -14.42
CA ASN A 56 8.20 -3.85 -13.34
C ASN A 56 9.18 -4.97 -12.94
N THR A 57 8.74 -6.23 -13.00
CA THR A 57 9.52 -7.38 -12.47
C THR A 57 10.10 -8.31 -13.53
N ARG A 58 9.52 -8.35 -14.73
CA ARG A 58 9.89 -9.33 -15.78
C ARG A 58 10.40 -8.70 -17.07
N ALA A 59 10.30 -7.38 -17.22
CA ALA A 59 10.76 -6.73 -18.43
C ALA A 59 12.29 -6.80 -18.57
N LEU A 60 12.74 -7.01 -19.81
CA LEU A 60 14.16 -6.94 -20.14
C LEU A 60 14.51 -5.53 -20.62
N GLY A 61 14.88 -4.64 -19.68
CA GLY A 61 15.14 -3.22 -19.96
C GLY A 61 16.17 -2.94 -21.06
N ARG A 62 17.13 -3.86 -21.27
CA ARG A 62 18.12 -3.78 -22.36
C ARG A 62 17.54 -3.90 -23.79
N TYR A 63 16.31 -4.38 -23.93
CA TYR A 63 15.59 -4.49 -25.20
C TYR A 63 14.36 -3.58 -25.23
N TYR A 64 14.25 -2.65 -24.29
CA TYR A 64 13.10 -1.76 -24.21
C TYR A 64 13.24 -0.63 -25.22
N LEU A 65 12.18 -0.40 -25.99
CA LEU A 65 12.00 0.79 -26.81
C LEU A 65 10.70 1.47 -26.38
N GLN A 66 10.75 2.79 -26.20
CA GLN A 66 9.57 3.57 -25.85
C GLN A 66 8.40 3.25 -26.80
N GLY A 67 7.26 2.90 -26.21
CA GLY A 67 6.07 2.46 -26.93
C GLY A 67 5.89 0.94 -27.04
N ASN A 68 6.82 0.11 -26.53
CA ASN A 68 6.61 -1.35 -26.47
C ASN A 68 5.40 -1.75 -25.63
N MET A 69 5.07 -0.99 -24.57
CA MET A 69 3.90 -1.25 -23.72
C MET A 69 2.58 -1.14 -24.51
N SER A 70 2.47 -0.15 -25.39
CA SER A 70 1.24 0.20 -26.09
C SER A 70 1.21 -0.17 -27.57
N ALA A 71 2.28 -0.76 -28.10
CA ALA A 71 2.56 -0.90 -29.54
C ALA A 71 2.84 0.43 -30.28
N GLY A 72 3.00 1.54 -29.57
CA GLY A 72 3.24 2.85 -30.17
C GLY A 72 4.50 2.92 -31.01
N ASN A 73 5.51 2.07 -30.77
CA ASN A 73 6.76 2.02 -31.53
C ASN A 73 6.61 1.42 -32.94
N LEU A 74 5.49 0.75 -33.26
CA LEU A 74 5.31 0.10 -34.57
C LEU A 74 5.20 1.10 -35.73
N HIS A 75 4.95 2.38 -35.46
CA HIS A 75 4.91 3.41 -36.50
C HIS A 75 6.26 3.58 -37.22
N TYR A 76 7.39 3.23 -36.58
CA TYR A 76 8.73 3.31 -37.17
C TYR A 76 8.90 2.41 -38.41
N LEU A 77 8.10 1.34 -38.53
CA LEU A 77 8.18 0.38 -39.64
C LEU A 77 8.01 1.03 -41.02
N LEU A 78 7.31 2.17 -41.10
CA LEU A 78 7.03 2.86 -42.36
C LEU A 78 7.82 4.19 -42.48
N GLY A 79 8.88 4.35 -41.69
CA GLY A 79 9.74 5.54 -41.68
C GLY A 79 9.23 6.67 -40.77
N PRO A 80 9.85 7.87 -40.85
CA PRO A 80 9.58 8.97 -39.92
C PRO A 80 8.19 9.59 -40.07
N ASN A 81 7.65 9.65 -41.29
CA ASN A 81 6.34 10.23 -41.60
C ASN A 81 5.44 9.18 -42.30
N PRO A 82 4.98 8.16 -41.56
CA PRO A 82 4.21 7.07 -42.14
C PRO A 82 2.90 7.56 -42.76
N LEU A 83 2.53 7.07 -43.95
CA LEU A 83 1.32 7.48 -44.69
C LEU A 83 1.32 8.93 -45.24
N MET A 84 2.43 9.65 -45.15
CA MET A 84 2.55 10.98 -45.76
C MET A 84 2.42 10.90 -47.29
N LYS A 85 1.63 11.80 -47.89
CA LYS A 85 1.45 11.84 -49.34
C LYS A 85 2.68 12.46 -50.02
N GLU A 86 2.90 12.10 -51.27
CA GLU A 86 3.97 12.70 -52.07
C GLU A 86 3.75 14.21 -52.19
N LYS A 87 4.77 15.02 -51.83
CA LYS A 87 4.73 16.50 -51.83
C LYS A 87 3.80 17.15 -50.81
N GLU A 88 3.25 16.40 -49.86
CA GLU A 88 2.56 16.97 -48.71
C GLU A 88 3.56 17.72 -47.81
N ASP A 89 3.15 18.82 -47.18
CA ASP A 89 3.95 19.49 -46.18
C ASP A 89 3.71 18.87 -44.78
N PRO A 90 4.67 18.98 -43.84
CA PRO A 90 4.54 18.36 -42.52
C PRO A 90 3.34 18.84 -41.69
N GLU A 91 2.90 20.09 -41.84
CA GLU A 91 1.77 20.63 -41.07
C GLU A 91 0.45 20.01 -41.55
N SER A 92 0.24 19.96 -42.87
CA SER A 92 -0.89 19.27 -43.49
C SER A 92 -0.91 17.79 -43.14
N TYR A 93 0.25 17.11 -43.16
CA TYR A 93 0.35 15.72 -42.74
C TYR A 93 -0.06 15.53 -41.28
N SER A 94 0.47 16.35 -40.36
CA SER A 94 0.15 16.27 -38.93
C SER A 94 -1.33 16.54 -38.63
N ALA A 95 -2.01 17.37 -39.43
CA ALA A 95 -3.43 17.64 -39.27
C ALA A 95 -4.34 16.48 -39.75
N ASN A 96 -3.82 15.65 -40.67
CA ASN A 96 -4.59 14.58 -41.32
C ASN A 96 -4.27 13.18 -40.82
N VAL A 97 -3.13 12.97 -40.15
CA VAL A 97 -2.75 11.65 -39.61
C VAL A 97 -3.25 11.50 -38.18
N VAL A 98 -3.92 10.38 -37.91
CA VAL A 98 -4.30 9.97 -36.55
C VAL A 98 -3.50 8.74 -36.19
N ARG A 99 -2.86 8.76 -35.02
CA ARG A 99 -2.15 7.62 -34.45
C ARG A 99 -2.63 7.41 -33.02
N GLN A 100 -3.28 6.29 -32.78
CA GLN A 100 -3.74 5.89 -31.47
C GLN A 100 -3.07 4.60 -31.05
N HIS A 101 -2.71 4.53 -29.77
CA HIS A 101 -2.14 3.31 -29.22
C HIS A 101 -2.45 3.18 -27.74
N PHE A 102 -2.67 1.95 -27.29
CA PHE A 102 -2.94 1.66 -25.89
C PHE A 102 -2.48 0.26 -25.52
N ALA A 103 -2.17 0.09 -24.23
CA ALA A 103 -1.88 -1.18 -23.60
C ALA A 103 -3.16 -1.81 -23.03
N TYR A 104 -3.19 -3.13 -22.95
CA TYR A 104 -4.25 -3.90 -22.30
C TYR A 104 -3.73 -5.27 -21.84
N MET A 105 -4.56 -6.02 -21.11
CA MET A 105 -4.29 -7.41 -20.75
C MET A 105 -5.21 -8.33 -21.53
N ASN A 106 -4.67 -9.43 -22.07
CA ASN A 106 -5.51 -10.44 -22.71
C ASN A 106 -6.16 -11.40 -21.69
N ASP A 107 -7.09 -12.24 -22.14
CA ASP A 107 -7.83 -13.21 -21.31
C ASP A 107 -6.91 -14.24 -20.63
N LYS A 108 -5.68 -14.42 -21.13
CA LYS A 108 -4.64 -15.27 -20.52
C LYS A 108 -3.79 -14.51 -19.51
N GLY A 109 -4.00 -13.21 -19.36
CA GLY A 109 -3.23 -12.34 -18.50
C GLY A 109 -1.83 -12.03 -19.01
N GLU A 110 -1.64 -12.01 -20.32
CA GLU A 110 -0.41 -11.56 -20.99
C GLU A 110 -0.56 -10.07 -21.38
N PRO A 111 0.50 -9.25 -21.26
CA PRO A 111 0.43 -7.85 -21.62
C PRO A 111 0.50 -7.68 -23.15
N CYS A 112 -0.43 -6.88 -23.67
CA CYS A 112 -0.57 -6.59 -25.08
C CYS A 112 -0.59 -5.08 -25.34
N GLY A 113 -0.23 -4.69 -26.56
CA GLY A 113 -0.35 -3.34 -27.08
C GLY A 113 -1.04 -3.34 -28.44
N LEU A 114 -1.80 -2.29 -28.73
CA LEU A 114 -2.48 -2.10 -30.01
C LEU A 114 -2.22 -0.69 -30.52
N MET A 115 -1.81 -0.57 -31.77
CA MET A 115 -1.68 0.67 -32.52
C MET A 115 -2.66 0.68 -33.69
N VAL A 116 -3.33 1.79 -33.90
CA VAL A 116 -4.12 2.08 -35.10
C VAL A 116 -3.65 3.42 -35.65
N MET A 117 -3.29 3.45 -36.93
CA MET A 117 -2.82 4.64 -37.61
C MET A 117 -3.51 4.79 -38.95
N TYR A 118 -4.03 5.99 -39.24
CA TYR A 118 -4.82 6.23 -40.44
C TYR A 118 -4.84 7.71 -40.83
N ARG A 119 -5.35 7.98 -42.04
CA ARG A 119 -5.58 9.33 -42.54
C ARG A 119 -7.05 9.71 -42.49
N THR A 120 -7.35 10.91 -42.01
CA THR A 120 -8.71 11.47 -41.96
C THR A 120 -9.18 11.96 -43.33
N ASP A 121 -8.27 12.50 -44.14
CA ASP A 121 -8.51 12.97 -45.51
C ASP A 121 -8.45 11.85 -46.56
N ASN A 122 -8.03 10.64 -46.18
CA ASN A 122 -8.09 9.44 -47.00
C ASN A 122 -8.34 8.20 -46.11
N PRO A 123 -9.61 7.93 -45.74
CA PRO A 123 -9.95 6.83 -44.83
C PRO A 123 -9.59 5.43 -45.35
N ARG A 124 -9.20 5.28 -46.63
CA ARG A 124 -8.70 4.02 -47.19
C ARG A 124 -7.25 3.73 -46.88
N GLN A 125 -6.52 4.68 -46.29
CA GLN A 125 -5.10 4.52 -45.98
C GLN A 125 -4.91 4.36 -44.47
N TRP A 126 -4.69 3.12 -44.03
CA TRP A 126 -4.56 2.78 -42.62
C TRP A 126 -3.67 1.56 -42.38
N ILE A 127 -3.16 1.44 -41.16
CA ILE A 127 -2.41 0.30 -40.65
C ILE A 127 -2.71 0.09 -39.17
N MET A 128 -2.82 -1.16 -38.76
CA MET A 128 -2.99 -1.60 -37.38
C MET A 128 -1.83 -2.51 -37.01
N GLY A 129 -1.32 -2.35 -35.80
CA GLY A 129 -0.24 -3.15 -35.26
C GLY A 129 -0.60 -3.67 -33.89
N HIS A 130 -0.31 -4.94 -33.65
CA HIS A 130 -0.55 -5.61 -32.38
C HIS A 130 0.76 -6.20 -31.86
N ILE A 131 1.07 -5.94 -30.59
CA ILE A 131 2.20 -6.54 -29.87
C ILE A 131 1.62 -7.40 -28.75
N LYS A 132 2.11 -8.61 -28.63
CA LYS A 132 1.89 -9.46 -27.46
C LYS A 132 3.23 -9.77 -26.79
N ASN A 133 3.24 -9.79 -25.46
CA ASN A 133 4.43 -10.02 -24.65
C ASN A 133 5.54 -8.98 -24.87
N GLY A 134 5.17 -7.71 -25.05
CA GLY A 134 6.11 -6.61 -25.34
C GLY A 134 7.28 -6.46 -24.34
N HIS A 135 7.12 -6.94 -23.11
CA HIS A 135 8.15 -6.96 -22.05
C HIS A 135 9.27 -8.00 -22.26
N ALA A 136 9.02 -9.05 -23.05
CA ALA A 136 9.92 -10.19 -23.22
C ALA A 136 11.11 -9.88 -24.14
N ALA A 137 11.95 -10.86 -24.48
CA ALA A 137 13.01 -10.69 -25.47
C ALA A 137 12.43 -10.57 -26.90
N PRO A 138 13.10 -9.91 -27.86
CA PRO A 138 12.57 -9.70 -29.22
C PRO A 138 12.07 -10.95 -29.96
N LYS A 139 12.68 -12.11 -29.70
CA LYS A 139 12.31 -13.42 -30.25
C LYS A 139 10.98 -13.98 -29.69
N ASP A 140 10.59 -13.53 -28.49
CA ASP A 140 9.40 -13.98 -27.75
C ASP A 140 8.26 -12.94 -27.81
N ARG A 141 8.51 -11.77 -28.42
CA ARG A 141 7.52 -10.73 -28.69
C ARG A 141 6.78 -11.05 -29.99
N GLU A 142 5.51 -11.40 -29.92
CA GLU A 142 4.70 -11.68 -31.12
C GLU A 142 4.16 -10.36 -31.70
N LEU A 143 4.35 -10.16 -33.02
CA LEU A 143 3.90 -8.99 -33.77
C LEU A 143 2.97 -9.39 -34.92
N THR A 144 1.90 -8.62 -35.06
CA THR A 144 0.92 -8.79 -36.14
C THR A 144 0.54 -7.43 -36.69
N LEU A 145 0.64 -7.27 -38.01
CA LEU A 145 0.33 -6.03 -38.73
C LEU A 145 -0.79 -6.28 -39.73
N LEU A 146 -1.76 -5.39 -39.77
CA LEU A 146 -2.86 -5.41 -40.75
C LEU A 146 -2.91 -4.05 -41.45
N SER A 147 -2.85 -4.00 -42.77
CA SER A 147 -2.88 -2.74 -43.52
C SER A 147 -3.83 -2.78 -44.72
N SER A 148 -4.33 -1.62 -45.12
CA SER A 148 -5.10 -1.47 -46.36
C SER A 148 -4.26 -1.42 -47.63
N PHE A 149 -2.94 -1.26 -47.51
CA PHE A 149 -2.00 -1.19 -48.62
C PHE A 149 -0.92 -2.28 -48.49
N ASP A 150 -0.27 -2.58 -49.61
CA ASP A 150 0.74 -3.63 -49.66
C ASP A 150 1.97 -3.23 -48.84
N LEU A 151 2.35 -4.09 -47.90
CA LEU A 151 3.54 -3.92 -47.07
C LEU A 151 4.81 -4.49 -47.72
N ALA A 152 4.69 -5.32 -48.76
CA ALA A 152 5.82 -5.94 -49.44
C ALA A 152 6.87 -4.92 -49.94
N PRO A 153 6.52 -3.73 -50.49
CA PRO A 153 7.49 -2.74 -50.91
C PRO A 153 8.36 -2.17 -49.77
N PHE A 154 7.92 -2.29 -48.52
CA PHE A 154 8.64 -1.81 -47.33
C PHE A 154 9.54 -2.90 -46.71
N ILE A 155 9.40 -4.15 -47.17
CA ILE A 155 10.22 -5.28 -46.70
C ILE A 155 11.49 -5.34 -47.55
N SER A 156 12.63 -5.07 -46.91
CA SER A 156 13.89 -4.73 -47.58
C SER A 156 14.88 -5.90 -47.74
N VAL A 157 14.57 -7.08 -47.19
CA VAL A 157 15.52 -8.22 -47.19
C VAL A 157 15.15 -9.23 -48.30
N PRO A 158 15.93 -9.34 -49.39
CA PRO A 158 15.74 -10.40 -50.36
C PRO A 158 16.06 -11.77 -49.72
N ALA A 159 15.27 -12.79 -50.04
CA ALA A 159 15.56 -14.17 -49.66
C ALA A 159 17.02 -14.51 -50.05
N PRO A 160 17.83 -15.10 -49.14
CA PRO A 160 19.24 -15.33 -49.39
C PRO A 160 19.43 -16.23 -50.61
N LYS A 161 20.03 -15.69 -51.68
CA LYS A 161 20.54 -16.44 -52.83
C LYS A 161 21.94 -16.98 -52.49
N GLU A 162 22.04 -17.88 -51.51
CA GLU A 162 23.11 -18.87 -51.29
C GLU A 162 23.05 -19.43 -49.86
N PRO A 163 23.40 -20.71 -49.63
CA PRO A 163 23.33 -21.32 -48.31
C PRO A 163 24.56 -20.89 -47.49
N VAL A 164 24.40 -19.89 -46.62
CA VAL A 164 25.45 -19.48 -45.68
C VAL A 164 25.26 -20.20 -44.34
N THR A 165 26.29 -20.96 -43.95
CA THR A 165 26.46 -21.56 -42.63
C THR A 165 26.80 -20.48 -41.58
N SER A 166 25.80 -19.92 -40.91
CA SER A 166 25.88 -19.39 -39.53
C SER A 166 24.57 -18.68 -39.15
N SER A 167 23.81 -19.25 -38.20
CA SER A 167 22.86 -18.62 -37.24
C SER A 167 22.06 -17.35 -37.59
N VAL A 168 21.78 -17.03 -38.85
CA VAL A 168 20.85 -15.96 -39.24
C VAL A 168 19.44 -16.55 -39.24
N PRO A 169 18.47 -16.02 -38.46
CA PRO A 169 17.11 -16.53 -38.45
C PRO A 169 16.48 -16.37 -39.84
N ASN A 170 15.81 -17.42 -40.33
CA ASN A 170 15.03 -17.42 -41.58
C ASN A 170 14.14 -16.17 -41.65
N SER A 171 14.49 -15.25 -42.54
CA SER A 171 13.93 -13.89 -42.69
C SER A 171 12.63 -13.81 -43.49
N ALA A 172 11.99 -14.95 -43.81
CA ALA A 172 10.83 -14.99 -44.69
C ALA A 172 9.55 -14.54 -43.96
N VAL A 173 9.43 -13.24 -43.70
CA VAL A 173 8.18 -12.58 -43.32
C VAL A 173 7.30 -12.53 -44.56
N THR A 174 6.16 -13.21 -44.55
CA THR A 174 5.24 -13.28 -45.69
C THR A 174 4.09 -12.29 -45.54
N VAL A 175 3.74 -11.61 -46.63
CA VAL A 175 2.53 -10.81 -46.74
C VAL A 175 1.40 -11.70 -47.26
N SER A 176 0.27 -11.72 -46.57
CA SER A 176 -0.92 -12.51 -46.94
C SER A 176 -2.15 -11.64 -47.08
N HIS A 177 -3.09 -12.01 -47.94
CA HIS A 177 -4.39 -11.33 -48.04
C HIS A 177 -5.41 -12.01 -47.14
N VAL A 178 -6.20 -11.20 -46.42
CA VAL A 178 -7.22 -11.69 -45.49
C VAL A 178 -8.55 -10.95 -45.67
N ASP A 179 -9.61 -11.44 -45.02
CA ASP A 179 -10.92 -10.78 -45.00
C ASP A 179 -10.95 -9.60 -44.01
N PHE A 180 -11.79 -8.58 -44.25
CA PHE A 180 -11.86 -7.42 -43.34
C PHE A 180 -12.46 -7.77 -41.98
N LEU A 181 -13.48 -8.63 -41.93
CA LEU A 181 -14.22 -8.94 -40.70
C LEU A 181 -13.65 -10.17 -39.99
N ASN A 182 -13.28 -11.19 -40.77
CA ASN A 182 -12.81 -12.49 -40.27
C ASN A 182 -11.33 -12.70 -40.63
N ASN A 183 -10.44 -12.01 -39.91
CA ASN A 183 -8.99 -12.18 -40.08
C ASN A 183 -8.26 -12.63 -38.79
N PRO A 184 -7.06 -13.23 -38.95
CA PRO A 184 -6.22 -13.63 -37.83
C PRO A 184 -5.87 -12.49 -36.85
N PHE A 185 -5.78 -11.25 -37.32
CA PHE A 185 -5.44 -10.09 -36.47
C PHE A 185 -6.49 -9.90 -35.37
N ILE A 186 -7.79 -9.89 -35.71
CA ILE A 186 -8.89 -9.82 -34.73
C ILE A 186 -8.91 -11.03 -33.78
N GLY A 187 -8.55 -12.21 -34.29
CA GLY A 187 -8.42 -13.43 -33.50
C GLY A 187 -7.38 -13.31 -32.39
N GLN A 188 -6.22 -12.72 -32.69
CA GLN A 188 -5.06 -12.66 -31.80
C GLN A 188 -5.14 -11.62 -30.67
N ILE A 189 -6.09 -10.69 -30.73
CA ILE A 189 -6.33 -9.70 -29.66
C ILE A 189 -6.56 -10.38 -28.31
N GLY A 190 -7.28 -11.50 -28.30
CA GLY A 190 -7.44 -12.32 -27.10
C GLY A 190 -8.06 -11.59 -25.89
N ALA A 191 -8.79 -10.49 -26.10
CA ALA A 191 -9.54 -9.76 -25.08
C ALA A 191 -10.86 -9.27 -25.65
N ASN A 192 -11.96 -9.41 -24.91
CA ASN A 192 -13.30 -9.08 -25.40
C ASN A 192 -13.50 -7.59 -25.74
N LEU A 193 -13.02 -6.70 -24.89
CA LEU A 193 -13.23 -5.25 -25.05
C LEU A 193 -12.48 -4.70 -26.29
N PRO A 194 -11.14 -4.78 -26.42
CA PRO A 194 -10.45 -4.31 -27.62
C PRO A 194 -10.93 -5.01 -28.91
N ARG A 195 -11.25 -6.31 -28.84
CA ARG A 195 -11.80 -7.04 -29.99
C ARG A 195 -13.13 -6.45 -30.44
N SER A 196 -14.01 -6.08 -29.51
CA SER A 196 -15.33 -5.49 -29.83
C SER A 196 -15.19 -4.11 -30.46
N LEU A 197 -14.20 -3.31 -30.05
CA LEU A 197 -13.92 -2.01 -30.65
C LEU A 197 -13.39 -2.15 -32.07
N LEU A 198 -12.55 -3.15 -32.32
CA LEU A 198 -12.00 -3.42 -33.65
C LEU A 198 -13.01 -4.01 -34.63
N LYS A 199 -14.11 -4.64 -34.19
CA LYS A 199 -15.12 -5.18 -35.12
C LYS A 199 -15.75 -4.10 -36.02
N ASN A 200 -15.85 -2.87 -35.53
CA ASN A 200 -16.51 -1.76 -36.24
C ASN A 200 -15.53 -0.76 -36.84
N ILE A 201 -14.23 -1.08 -36.82
CA ILE A 201 -13.18 -0.13 -37.20
C ILE A 201 -13.08 0.06 -38.71
N VAL A 202 -13.37 -0.95 -39.52
CA VAL A 202 -13.28 -0.87 -40.99
C VAL A 202 -14.62 -1.25 -41.60
N ASN A 203 -15.12 -0.42 -42.50
CA ASN A 203 -16.28 -0.75 -43.30
C ASN A 203 -15.88 -1.80 -44.36
N ALA A 204 -16.45 -3.00 -44.25
CA ALA A 204 -16.10 -4.14 -45.10
C ALA A 204 -16.48 -3.92 -46.58
N GLU A 205 -17.45 -3.05 -46.88
CA GLU A 205 -17.92 -2.80 -48.25
C GLU A 205 -16.93 -1.95 -49.05
N ASN A 206 -16.31 -0.96 -48.42
CA ASN A 206 -15.44 0.01 -49.11
C ASN A 206 -13.99 0.03 -48.60
N GLY A 207 -13.67 -0.73 -47.54
CA GLY A 207 -12.34 -0.84 -46.93
C GLY A 207 -11.89 0.42 -46.17
N GLU A 208 -12.80 1.36 -45.91
CA GLU A 208 -12.51 2.62 -45.22
C GLU A 208 -12.53 2.43 -43.70
N ILE A 209 -11.58 3.07 -43.03
CA ILE A 209 -11.57 3.12 -41.57
C ILE A 209 -12.64 4.08 -41.06
N ASN A 210 -13.31 3.70 -39.98
CA ASN A 210 -14.24 4.53 -39.27
C ASN A 210 -13.47 5.61 -38.50
N LEU A 211 -13.56 6.85 -38.94
CA LEU A 211 -12.87 7.99 -38.34
C LEU A 211 -13.23 8.21 -36.86
N ARG A 212 -14.39 7.72 -36.42
CA ARG A 212 -14.84 7.79 -35.02
C ARG A 212 -14.10 6.84 -34.10
N PHE A 213 -13.26 5.95 -34.63
CA PHE A 213 -12.35 5.16 -33.82
C PHE A 213 -11.47 6.05 -32.93
N GLN A 214 -11.22 7.31 -33.33
CA GLN A 214 -10.52 8.29 -32.50
C GLN A 214 -11.13 8.44 -31.10
N ARG A 215 -12.44 8.24 -30.96
CA ARG A 215 -13.14 8.35 -29.66
C ARG A 215 -12.75 7.24 -28.67
N VAL A 216 -12.09 6.16 -29.10
CA VAL A 216 -11.58 5.11 -28.21
C VAL A 216 -10.60 5.66 -27.17
N GLU A 217 -9.88 6.73 -27.49
CA GLU A 217 -8.98 7.38 -26.53
C GLU A 217 -9.69 7.85 -25.26
N LEU A 218 -10.97 8.23 -25.35
CA LEU A 218 -11.80 8.65 -24.22
C LEU A 218 -11.99 7.54 -23.17
N MET A 219 -11.82 6.29 -23.58
CA MET A 219 -11.97 5.09 -22.75
C MET A 219 -10.66 4.63 -22.11
N THR A 220 -9.53 5.22 -22.48
CA THR A 220 -8.24 4.86 -21.92
C THR A 220 -7.96 5.64 -20.63
N ARG A 221 -7.15 5.07 -19.75
CA ARG A 221 -6.66 5.72 -18.52
C ARG A 221 -5.14 5.62 -18.47
N LYS A 222 -4.51 6.65 -17.92
CA LYS A 222 -3.07 6.61 -17.62
C LYS A 222 -2.85 5.93 -16.27
N LEU A 223 -1.74 5.20 -16.16
CA LEU A 223 -1.34 4.57 -14.90
C LEU A 223 -0.84 5.65 -13.93
N HIS A 224 -1.33 5.65 -12.69
CA HIS A 224 -0.78 6.48 -11.62
C HIS A 224 0.12 5.62 -10.75
N VAL A 225 1.42 5.92 -10.72
CA VAL A 225 2.43 5.13 -10.00
C VAL A 225 2.95 5.93 -8.82
N GLU A 226 2.73 5.43 -7.61
CA GLU A 226 3.30 5.94 -6.37
C GLU A 226 4.15 4.86 -5.73
N GLN A 227 5.47 5.07 -5.69
CA GLN A 227 6.44 4.08 -5.22
C GLN A 227 6.32 2.76 -6.00
N GLU A 228 5.90 1.67 -5.35
CA GLU A 228 5.68 0.34 -5.94
C GLU A 228 4.19 0.01 -6.13
N MET A 229 3.28 0.98 -5.96
CA MET A 229 1.86 0.78 -6.17
C MET A 229 1.37 1.50 -7.43
N VAL A 230 0.55 0.81 -8.21
CA VAL A 230 -0.14 1.39 -9.35
C VAL A 230 -1.64 1.48 -9.09
N THR A 231 -2.24 2.58 -9.51
CA THR A 231 -3.69 2.78 -9.52
C THR A 231 -4.13 3.32 -10.86
N LEU A 232 -5.39 3.09 -11.21
CA LEU A 232 -6.05 3.80 -12.31
C LEU A 232 -6.85 4.95 -11.73
N SER A 233 -6.50 6.18 -12.10
CA SER A 233 -7.32 7.34 -11.78
C SER A 233 -8.66 7.24 -12.52
N ASP A 234 -9.77 7.21 -11.77
CA ASP A 234 -11.13 7.09 -12.30
C ASP A 234 -11.32 5.86 -13.23
N PRO A 235 -11.36 4.63 -12.67
CA PRO A 235 -11.53 3.42 -13.46
C PRO A 235 -12.91 3.38 -14.14
N ILE A 236 -12.95 2.90 -15.38
CA ILE A 236 -14.18 2.84 -16.18
C ILE A 236 -14.86 1.49 -16.00
N GLN A 237 -16.16 1.52 -15.72
CA GLN A 237 -17.00 0.32 -15.78
C GLN A 237 -17.51 0.10 -17.21
N PHE A 238 -16.71 -0.58 -18.04
CA PHE A 238 -17.03 -0.77 -19.46
C PHE A 238 -18.35 -1.52 -19.70
N SER A 239 -18.82 -2.34 -18.76
CA SER A 239 -20.10 -3.05 -18.83
C SER A 239 -21.32 -2.13 -18.80
N GLU A 240 -21.16 -0.92 -18.26
CA GLU A 240 -22.23 0.08 -18.17
C GLU A 240 -22.26 1.00 -19.40
N LEU A 241 -21.24 0.94 -20.27
CA LEU A 241 -21.13 1.83 -21.42
C LEU A 241 -21.81 1.25 -22.67
N ASN A 242 -22.56 2.11 -23.37
CA ASN A 242 -23.01 1.81 -24.73
C ASN A 242 -21.85 1.99 -25.73
N LEU A 243 -21.01 0.96 -25.88
CA LEU A 243 -19.84 1.00 -26.78
C LEU A 243 -20.23 1.23 -28.25
N ALA A 244 -21.43 0.86 -28.68
CA ALA A 244 -21.88 1.12 -30.04
C ALA A 244 -22.08 2.63 -30.30
N ALA A 245 -22.53 3.38 -29.29
CA ALA A 245 -22.68 4.83 -29.37
C ALA A 245 -21.35 5.56 -29.60
N LEU A 246 -20.22 4.94 -29.27
CA LEU A 246 -18.89 5.48 -29.57
C LEU A 246 -18.68 5.67 -31.08
N PHE A 247 -19.27 4.79 -31.90
CA PHE A 247 -19.16 4.81 -33.37
C PHE A 247 -20.37 5.43 -34.06
N ALA A 248 -21.43 5.74 -33.32
CA ALA A 248 -22.64 6.39 -33.84
C ALA A 248 -22.47 7.90 -34.05
N ASP A 249 -23.45 8.53 -34.69
CA ASP A 249 -23.52 9.99 -34.84
C ASP A 249 -23.66 10.63 -33.45
N ASN A 250 -22.66 11.42 -33.05
CA ASN A 250 -22.61 12.04 -31.73
C ASN A 250 -21.74 13.30 -31.82
N LYS A 251 -22.39 14.43 -32.06
CA LYS A 251 -21.72 15.72 -32.25
C LYS A 251 -20.98 16.15 -30.98
N ALA A 252 -21.48 15.79 -29.80
CA ALA A 252 -20.80 16.11 -28.54
C ALA A 252 -19.41 15.44 -28.45
N LEU A 253 -19.32 14.15 -28.76
CA LEU A 253 -18.05 13.44 -28.81
C LEU A 253 -17.12 13.99 -29.89
N ASP A 254 -17.66 14.38 -31.05
CA ASP A 254 -16.86 14.99 -32.13
C ASP A 254 -16.22 16.32 -31.68
N LEU A 255 -16.96 17.14 -30.93
CA LEU A 255 -16.42 18.38 -30.39
C LEU A 255 -15.33 18.12 -29.34
N ILE A 256 -15.53 17.15 -28.46
CA ILE A 256 -14.54 16.77 -27.44
C ILE A 256 -13.22 16.34 -28.10
N ILE A 257 -13.29 15.55 -29.18
CA ILE A 257 -12.13 15.13 -29.95
C ILE A 257 -11.51 16.29 -30.72
N LYS A 258 -12.30 17.10 -31.44
CA LYS A 258 -11.82 18.28 -32.20
C LYS A 258 -10.98 19.22 -31.33
N TYR A 259 -11.45 19.50 -30.11
CA TYR A 259 -10.78 20.41 -29.19
C TYR A 259 -9.73 19.75 -28.29
N ASN A 260 -9.50 18.44 -28.46
CA ASN A 260 -8.58 17.64 -27.69
C ASN A 260 -8.81 17.82 -26.17
N LEU A 261 -10.07 17.73 -25.73
CA LEU A 261 -10.41 17.97 -24.33
C LEU A 261 -10.01 16.80 -23.43
N ALA A 262 -9.96 15.57 -23.95
CA ALA A 262 -9.65 14.37 -23.18
C ALA A 262 -8.19 14.31 -22.68
N THR A 263 -7.25 14.95 -23.39
CA THR A 263 -5.85 15.06 -22.95
C THR A 263 -5.67 16.13 -21.88
N LEU A 264 -6.55 17.14 -21.85
CA LEU A 264 -6.55 18.22 -20.87
C LEU A 264 -7.34 17.86 -19.60
N PHE A 265 -8.47 17.18 -19.77
CA PHE A 265 -9.37 16.74 -18.71
C PHE A 265 -9.83 15.31 -19.03
N PRO A 266 -9.21 14.29 -18.41
CA PRO A 266 -9.72 12.92 -18.51
C PRO A 266 -11.21 12.91 -18.10
N LEU A 267 -12.08 12.51 -19.02
CA LEU A 267 -13.52 12.45 -18.77
C LEU A 267 -13.79 11.39 -17.72
N SER A 268 -14.50 11.74 -16.64
CA SER A 268 -14.87 10.76 -15.63
C SER A 268 -15.75 9.65 -16.22
N SER A 269 -15.76 8.46 -15.62
CA SER A 269 -16.60 7.34 -16.07
C SER A 269 -18.08 7.75 -16.19
N THR A 270 -18.56 8.59 -15.27
CA THR A 270 -19.93 9.15 -15.28
C THR A 270 -20.17 10.08 -16.46
N LEU A 271 -19.27 11.03 -16.74
CA LEU A 271 -19.40 11.92 -17.89
C LEU A 271 -19.40 11.16 -19.21
N LEU A 272 -18.51 10.15 -19.33
CA LEU A 272 -18.43 9.32 -20.53
C LEU A 272 -19.71 8.50 -20.74
N HIS A 273 -20.25 7.92 -19.67
CA HIS A 273 -21.55 7.24 -19.71
C HIS A 273 -22.65 8.16 -20.23
N ASP A 274 -22.76 9.38 -19.70
CA ASP A 274 -23.79 10.33 -20.11
C ASP A 274 -23.59 10.81 -21.55
N LEU A 275 -22.35 11.00 -22.00
CA LEU A 275 -22.05 11.34 -23.41
C LEU A 275 -22.41 10.23 -24.39
N LEU A 276 -22.34 8.96 -23.97
CA LEU A 276 -22.70 7.78 -24.77
C LEU A 276 -24.19 7.42 -24.67
N THR A 277 -24.91 8.01 -23.71
CA THR A 277 -26.34 7.80 -23.51
C THR A 277 -27.17 8.81 -24.29
N ASP A 278 -28.21 8.34 -24.99
CA ASP A 278 -29.13 9.18 -25.74
C ASP A 278 -30.58 8.93 -25.31
N PRO A 279 -31.32 9.95 -24.83
CA PRO A 279 -30.88 11.32 -24.56
C PRO A 279 -30.18 11.46 -23.20
N SER A 280 -29.19 12.35 -23.11
CA SER A 280 -28.64 12.84 -21.84
C SER A 280 -28.58 14.36 -21.79
N LEU A 281 -28.71 14.93 -20.59
CA LEU A 281 -28.64 16.39 -20.41
C LEU A 281 -27.29 16.95 -20.86
N LEU A 282 -26.19 16.28 -20.51
CA LEU A 282 -24.85 16.72 -20.91
C LEU A 282 -24.70 16.77 -22.43
N ARG A 283 -25.15 15.72 -23.13
CA ARG A 283 -25.09 15.65 -24.58
C ARG A 283 -25.93 16.76 -25.21
N GLN A 284 -27.16 16.96 -24.76
CA GLN A 284 -28.03 18.03 -25.25
C GLN A 284 -27.41 19.42 -25.09
N GLN A 285 -26.80 19.69 -23.92
CA GLN A 285 -26.16 20.97 -23.64
C GLN A 285 -24.97 21.23 -24.56
N ILE A 286 -24.13 20.23 -24.81
CA ILE A 286 -22.99 20.36 -25.74
C ILE A 286 -23.46 20.53 -27.19
N GLU A 287 -24.46 19.76 -27.62
CA GLU A 287 -24.94 19.79 -29.00
C GLU A 287 -25.67 21.11 -29.35
N ALA A 288 -26.29 21.74 -28.36
CA ALA A 288 -26.98 23.03 -28.46
C ALA A 288 -26.03 24.25 -28.56
N ILE A 289 -24.72 24.07 -28.34
CA ILE A 289 -23.75 25.17 -28.43
C ILE A 289 -23.72 25.76 -29.84
N GLN A 290 -23.81 27.09 -29.90
CA GLN A 290 -23.54 27.86 -31.11
C GLN A 290 -22.05 28.19 -31.17
N LEU A 291 -21.31 27.45 -31.99
CA LEU A 291 -19.88 27.66 -32.18
C LEU A 291 -19.61 28.97 -32.93
N THR A 292 -18.55 29.65 -32.51
CA THR A 292 -18.08 30.89 -33.14
C THR A 292 -16.80 30.64 -33.96
N GLN A 293 -16.30 31.65 -34.68
CA GLN A 293 -15.00 31.58 -35.35
C GLN A 293 -13.81 31.57 -34.37
N ASP A 294 -14.04 31.93 -33.10
CA ASP A 294 -13.02 31.86 -32.05
C ASP A 294 -12.97 30.45 -31.45
N GLU A 295 -12.02 29.65 -31.95
CA GLU A 295 -11.81 28.27 -31.51
C GLU A 295 -11.41 28.18 -30.03
N ASN A 296 -10.69 29.17 -29.48
CA ASN A 296 -10.32 29.20 -28.06
C ASN A 296 -11.53 29.44 -27.18
N ARG A 297 -12.42 30.34 -27.58
CA ARG A 297 -13.69 30.57 -26.88
C ARG A 297 -14.53 29.29 -26.86
N ASN A 298 -14.69 28.63 -28.00
CA ASN A 298 -15.47 27.39 -28.10
C ASN A 298 -14.88 26.29 -27.20
N LYS A 299 -13.54 26.15 -27.20
CA LYS A 299 -12.82 25.23 -26.33
C LYS A 299 -13.08 25.49 -24.85
N ASN A 300 -12.96 26.74 -24.39
CA ASN A 300 -13.18 27.10 -23.00
C ASN A 300 -14.63 26.92 -22.56
N LEU A 301 -15.59 27.23 -23.44
CA LEU A 301 -17.00 26.98 -23.20
C LEU A 301 -17.28 25.49 -22.94
N LEU A 302 -16.71 24.59 -23.77
CA LEU A 302 -16.85 23.15 -23.58
C LEU A 302 -16.23 22.67 -22.27
N LYS A 303 -15.04 23.17 -21.91
CA LYS A 303 -14.41 22.87 -20.61
C LYS A 303 -15.33 23.26 -19.45
N MET A 304 -15.90 24.47 -19.49
CA MET A 304 -16.83 24.94 -18.45
C MET A 304 -18.05 24.02 -18.35
N ILE A 305 -18.67 23.63 -19.47
CA ILE A 305 -19.83 22.73 -19.47
C ILE A 305 -19.47 21.39 -18.83
N LEU A 306 -18.35 20.78 -19.22
CA LEU A 306 -17.92 19.48 -18.67
C LEU A 306 -17.67 19.56 -17.16
N VAL A 307 -16.92 20.56 -16.71
CA VAL A 307 -16.60 20.74 -15.28
C VAL A 307 -17.85 21.10 -14.48
N PHE A 308 -18.67 22.03 -14.97
CA PHE A 308 -19.90 22.42 -14.28
C PHE A 308 -20.89 21.26 -14.18
N TYR A 309 -21.00 20.44 -15.22
CA TYR A 309 -21.84 19.25 -15.17
C TYR A 309 -21.32 18.25 -14.13
N LYS A 310 -20.02 17.94 -14.17
CA LYS A 310 -19.35 17.01 -13.22
C LYS A 310 -19.58 17.37 -11.75
N HIS A 311 -19.56 18.67 -11.44
CA HIS A 311 -19.72 19.20 -10.08
C HIS A 311 -21.15 19.66 -9.74
N GLY A 312 -22.13 19.43 -10.61
CA GLY A 312 -23.52 19.86 -10.39
C GLY A 312 -23.72 21.39 -10.36
N LEU A 313 -22.80 22.15 -10.95
CA LEU A 313 -22.81 23.62 -11.00
C LEU A 313 -23.56 24.18 -12.22
N LEU A 314 -23.86 23.34 -13.22
CA LEU A 314 -24.33 23.78 -14.54
C LEU A 314 -25.65 24.56 -14.48
N GLU A 315 -26.65 24.03 -13.77
CA GLU A 315 -27.98 24.65 -13.70
C GLU A 315 -27.94 26.02 -13.02
N LYS A 316 -27.24 26.12 -11.89
CA LYS A 316 -27.12 27.37 -11.11
C LYS A 316 -26.26 28.43 -11.81
N ASN A 317 -25.24 28.01 -12.57
CA ASN A 317 -24.22 28.92 -13.13
C ASN A 317 -24.23 28.99 -14.66
N GLY A 318 -25.27 28.46 -15.32
CA GLY A 318 -25.38 28.42 -16.77
C GLY A 318 -25.34 29.80 -17.44
N TYR A 319 -25.74 30.86 -16.73
CA TYR A 319 -25.63 32.24 -17.22
C TYR A 319 -24.18 32.65 -17.55
N LEU A 320 -23.18 32.10 -16.84
CA LEU A 320 -21.77 32.39 -17.08
C LEU A 320 -21.26 31.81 -18.41
N LEU A 321 -21.92 30.78 -18.94
CA LEU A 321 -21.55 30.16 -20.22
C LEU A 321 -21.83 31.11 -21.40
N ASN A 322 -22.76 32.04 -21.22
CA ASN A 322 -23.16 33.01 -22.24
C ASN A 322 -22.49 34.38 -22.06
N ASP A 323 -21.59 34.56 -21.07
CA ASP A 323 -20.85 35.80 -20.83
C ASP A 323 -19.58 35.84 -21.71
N PRO A 324 -19.56 36.63 -22.80
CA PRO A 324 -18.41 36.68 -23.70
C PRO A 324 -17.19 37.33 -23.04
N MET A 325 -17.42 38.27 -22.12
CA MET A 325 -16.36 39.01 -21.44
C MET A 325 -15.63 38.11 -20.44
N LEU A 326 -16.35 37.23 -19.76
CA LEU A 326 -15.76 36.22 -18.87
C LEU A 326 -14.83 35.27 -19.63
N LEU A 327 -15.31 34.68 -20.74
CA LEU A 327 -14.50 33.77 -21.56
C LEU A 327 -13.26 34.44 -22.15
N GLN A 328 -13.38 35.71 -22.55
CA GLN A 328 -12.24 36.50 -23.03
C GLN A 328 -11.25 36.82 -21.90
N THR A 329 -11.74 37.15 -20.71
CA THR A 329 -10.93 37.64 -19.58
C THR A 329 -10.19 36.52 -18.85
N TYR A 330 -10.81 35.34 -18.71
CA TYR A 330 -10.27 34.23 -17.91
C TYR A 330 -10.00 32.96 -18.73
N GLY A 331 -10.25 32.95 -20.03
CA GLY A 331 -10.10 31.76 -20.86
C GLY A 331 -8.70 31.14 -20.83
N SER A 332 -7.64 31.95 -20.70
CA SER A 332 -6.26 31.45 -20.53
C SER A 332 -6.00 30.83 -19.15
N LEU A 333 -6.88 31.09 -18.17
CA LEU A 333 -6.81 30.62 -16.78
C LEU A 333 -7.80 29.46 -16.51
N MET A 334 -8.17 28.73 -17.57
CA MET A 334 -9.01 27.52 -17.52
C MET A 334 -8.20 26.29 -17.95
N GLY A 335 -6.98 26.16 -17.40
CA GLY A 335 -6.08 25.04 -17.67
C GLY A 335 -6.36 23.83 -16.78
N ASP A 336 -6.86 24.07 -15.57
CA ASP A 336 -7.11 23.06 -14.52
C ASP A 336 -8.60 23.04 -14.12
N GLU A 337 -9.09 21.87 -13.73
CA GLU A 337 -10.49 21.66 -13.31
C GLU A 337 -10.83 22.51 -12.08
N ALA A 338 -9.90 22.65 -11.14
CA ALA A 338 -10.08 23.45 -9.92
C ALA A 338 -10.24 24.95 -10.23
N GLN A 339 -9.51 25.47 -11.22
CA GLN A 339 -9.69 26.85 -11.67
C GLN A 339 -11.12 27.07 -12.17
N ILE A 340 -11.61 26.18 -13.05
CA ILE A 340 -12.94 26.29 -13.65
C ILE A 340 -14.04 26.17 -12.59
N LYS A 341 -13.91 25.20 -11.67
CA LYS A 341 -14.84 25.01 -10.53
C LYS A 341 -14.93 26.28 -9.67
N LEU A 342 -13.82 27.02 -9.52
CA LEU A 342 -13.72 28.19 -8.66
C LEU A 342 -14.31 29.48 -9.27
N ILE A 343 -14.33 29.62 -10.59
CA ILE A 343 -14.80 30.84 -11.29
C ILE A 343 -16.20 31.32 -10.82
N PRO A 344 -17.24 30.46 -10.75
CA PRO A 344 -18.56 30.90 -10.31
C PRO A 344 -18.55 31.49 -8.91
N PHE A 345 -17.78 30.88 -8.00
CA PHE A 345 -17.63 31.35 -6.64
C PHE A 345 -17.04 32.76 -6.60
N LEU A 346 -15.90 32.96 -7.28
CA LEU A 346 -15.21 34.26 -7.29
C LEU A 346 -16.08 35.37 -7.91
N LYS A 347 -16.87 35.06 -8.95
CA LYS A 347 -17.82 36.01 -9.52
C LYS A 347 -18.97 36.33 -8.58
N ASN A 348 -19.50 35.35 -7.86
CA ASN A 348 -20.56 35.56 -6.88
C ASN A 348 -20.09 36.41 -5.69
N GLN A 349 -18.82 36.28 -5.28
CA GLN A 349 -18.18 37.14 -4.27
C GLN A 349 -17.86 38.56 -4.77
N LYS A 350 -18.09 38.84 -6.07
CA LYS A 350 -17.83 40.14 -6.71
C LYS A 350 -16.39 40.63 -6.54
N TYR A 351 -15.41 39.73 -6.54
CA TYR A 351 -14.02 40.11 -6.49
C TYR A 351 -13.60 40.90 -7.75
N PRO A 352 -12.68 41.89 -7.62
CA PRO A 352 -12.16 42.61 -8.77
C PRO A 352 -11.48 41.67 -9.77
N ASP A 353 -11.59 41.99 -11.07
CA ASP A 353 -11.06 41.13 -12.12
C ASP A 353 -9.55 40.87 -11.98
N GLY A 354 -8.79 41.88 -11.54
CA GLY A 354 -7.35 41.75 -11.27
C GLY A 354 -7.03 40.72 -10.18
N LEU A 355 -7.80 40.73 -9.08
CA LEU A 355 -7.65 39.76 -8.00
C LEU A 355 -8.04 38.36 -8.45
N MET A 356 -9.15 38.22 -9.19
CA MET A 356 -9.56 36.93 -9.75
C MET A 356 -8.48 36.34 -10.66
N ARG A 357 -7.85 37.17 -11.51
CA ARG A 357 -6.74 36.73 -12.37
C ARG A 357 -5.54 36.26 -11.54
N GLN A 358 -5.21 36.97 -10.48
CA GLN A 358 -4.12 36.59 -9.57
C GLN A 358 -4.43 35.28 -8.84
N ILE A 359 -5.64 35.10 -8.29
CA ILE A 359 -6.03 33.84 -7.64
C ILE A 359 -5.92 32.67 -8.62
N LEU A 360 -6.38 32.84 -9.85
CA LEU A 360 -6.39 31.79 -10.85
C LEU A 360 -5.04 31.56 -11.54
N SER A 361 -4.03 32.43 -11.36
CA SER A 361 -2.77 32.32 -12.11
C SER A 361 -1.82 31.24 -11.59
N GLU A 362 -1.86 30.93 -10.29
CA GLU A 362 -0.89 30.03 -9.65
C GLU A 362 -1.56 28.82 -8.96
N PRO A 363 -1.02 27.59 -9.11
CA PRO A 363 -1.54 26.40 -8.44
C PRO A 363 -1.71 26.52 -6.93
N ALA A 364 -0.75 27.16 -6.26
CA ALA A 364 -0.84 27.39 -4.83
C ALA A 364 -2.08 28.22 -4.44
N TYR A 365 -2.42 29.21 -5.25
CA TYR A 365 -3.50 30.16 -4.94
C TYR A 365 -4.88 29.56 -5.22
N TYR A 366 -5.16 29.11 -6.44
CA TYR A 366 -6.51 28.61 -6.75
C TYR A 366 -6.83 27.31 -6.00
N LYS A 367 -5.83 26.47 -5.69
CA LYS A 367 -6.06 25.27 -4.86
C LYS A 367 -6.29 25.63 -3.39
N ALA A 368 -5.54 26.59 -2.84
CA ALA A 368 -5.78 27.06 -1.47
C ALA A 368 -7.17 27.68 -1.33
N ILE A 369 -7.54 28.59 -2.22
CA ILE A 369 -8.89 29.21 -2.19
C ILE A 369 -9.96 28.15 -2.45
N GLY A 370 -9.75 27.23 -3.39
CA GLY A 370 -10.67 26.10 -3.59
C GLY A 370 -10.87 25.26 -2.33
N MET A 371 -9.80 24.95 -1.60
CA MET A 371 -9.88 24.23 -0.32
C MET A 371 -10.62 25.03 0.76
N LEU A 372 -10.40 26.35 0.85
CA LEU A 372 -11.13 27.21 1.78
C LEU A 372 -12.63 27.22 1.46
N VAL A 373 -13.01 27.33 0.18
CA VAL A 373 -14.41 27.28 -0.26
C VAL A 373 -15.05 25.93 0.07
N ASP A 374 -14.34 24.82 -0.17
CA ASP A 374 -14.81 23.48 0.15
C ASP A 374 -14.92 23.24 1.68
N LEU A 375 -14.11 23.92 2.49
CA LEU A 375 -14.24 23.93 3.94
C LEU A 375 -15.46 24.75 4.36
N GLN A 376 -15.43 26.06 4.15
CA GLN A 376 -16.49 27.03 4.45
C GLN A 376 -16.30 28.30 3.59
N PRO A 377 -17.28 28.71 2.77
CA PRO A 377 -17.21 29.92 1.94
C PRO A 377 -16.79 31.20 2.69
N GLU A 378 -17.21 31.36 3.94
CA GLU A 378 -16.98 32.54 4.78
C GLU A 378 -15.48 32.73 5.09
N LEU A 379 -14.67 31.68 5.03
CA LEU A 379 -13.21 31.76 5.22
C LEU A 379 -12.51 32.58 4.14
N THR A 380 -13.22 32.92 3.06
CA THR A 380 -12.66 33.70 1.96
C THR A 380 -12.96 35.19 2.02
N GLU A 381 -13.74 35.68 3.00
CA GLU A 381 -14.16 37.09 3.08
C GLU A 381 -12.99 38.08 3.01
N ASP A 382 -11.89 37.78 3.70
CA ASP A 382 -10.69 38.64 3.79
C ASP A 382 -9.62 38.36 2.72
N VAL A 383 -9.87 37.42 1.79
CA VAL A 383 -8.94 37.08 0.69
C VAL A 383 -8.49 38.32 -0.11
N PRO A 384 -9.34 39.32 -0.42
CA PRO A 384 -8.89 40.53 -1.10
C PRO A 384 -7.81 41.32 -0.36
N GLU A 385 -7.81 41.31 0.97
CA GLU A 385 -6.77 41.96 1.76
C GLU A 385 -5.54 41.04 1.90
N PHE A 386 -5.74 39.74 2.12
CA PHE A 386 -4.63 38.79 2.21
C PHE A 386 -3.77 38.73 0.94
N PHE A 387 -4.39 38.90 -0.24
CA PHE A 387 -3.66 38.90 -1.52
C PHE A 387 -2.85 40.17 -1.79
N LYS A 388 -2.95 41.20 -0.93
CA LYS A 388 -2.08 42.38 -0.95
C LYS A 388 -0.81 42.17 -0.10
N ASP A 389 -0.79 41.19 0.77
CA ASP A 389 0.35 40.87 1.64
C ASP A 389 1.24 39.81 0.97
N SER A 390 2.47 40.20 0.61
CA SER A 390 3.42 39.30 -0.04
C SER A 390 3.76 38.09 0.83
N LYS A 391 3.80 38.25 2.16
CA LYS A 391 4.13 37.16 3.07
C LYS A 391 3.01 36.11 3.10
N LYS A 392 1.74 36.54 3.11
CA LYS A 392 0.59 35.62 2.99
C LYS A 392 0.64 34.81 1.70
N LEU A 393 1.08 35.40 0.60
CA LEU A 393 1.22 34.69 -0.68
C LEU A 393 2.39 33.68 -0.66
N GLU A 394 3.50 34.02 -0.01
CA GLU A 394 4.61 33.08 0.23
C GLU A 394 4.16 31.89 1.08
N ASP A 395 3.38 32.12 2.14
CA ASP A 395 2.78 31.06 2.96
C ASP A 395 1.92 30.10 2.13
N LEU A 396 1.13 30.59 1.18
CA LEU A 396 0.32 29.73 0.31
C LEU A 396 1.19 28.81 -0.56
N ASN A 397 2.32 29.29 -1.05
CA ASN A 397 3.28 28.47 -1.80
C ASN A 397 3.89 27.39 -0.90
N PHE A 398 4.26 27.76 0.33
CA PHE A 398 4.75 26.81 1.31
C PHE A 398 3.69 25.74 1.65
N ILE A 399 2.46 26.14 1.96
CA ILE A 399 1.35 25.22 2.26
C ILE A 399 1.07 24.30 1.06
N HIS A 400 1.11 24.82 -0.16
CA HIS A 400 0.90 24.03 -1.37
C HIS A 400 1.93 22.89 -1.53
N SER A 401 3.18 23.13 -1.11
CA SER A 401 4.27 22.15 -1.18
C SER A 401 4.11 20.94 -0.26
N LEU A 402 3.23 21.02 0.74
CA LEU A 402 2.96 19.90 1.65
C LEU A 402 2.34 18.71 0.91
N SER A 403 2.56 17.49 1.39
CA SER A 403 2.00 16.28 0.76
C SER A 403 0.61 15.91 1.30
N ASN A 404 0.32 16.18 2.58
CA ASN A 404 -0.92 15.79 3.24
C ASN A 404 -2.00 16.88 3.13
N ASP A 405 -3.14 16.56 2.51
CA ASP A 405 -4.25 17.49 2.30
C ASP A 405 -4.96 17.94 3.60
N ASP A 406 -5.04 17.10 4.63
CA ASP A 406 -5.63 17.51 5.91
C ASP A 406 -4.71 18.48 6.64
N THR A 407 -3.39 18.28 6.56
CA THR A 407 -2.42 19.24 7.07
C THR A 407 -2.51 20.56 6.30
N LYS A 408 -2.67 20.53 4.96
CA LYS A 408 -2.92 21.74 4.17
C LYS A 408 -4.15 22.49 4.64
N ARG A 409 -5.29 21.79 4.80
CA ARG A 409 -6.54 22.39 5.28
C ARG A 409 -6.35 23.05 6.65
N LEU A 410 -5.68 22.37 7.57
CA LEU A 410 -5.39 22.93 8.90
C LEU A 410 -4.50 24.18 8.80
N CYS A 411 -3.41 24.13 8.02
CA CYS A 411 -2.54 25.28 7.81
C CYS A 411 -3.27 26.44 7.13
N LEU A 412 -4.21 26.17 6.22
CA LEU A 412 -5.05 27.20 5.61
C LEU A 412 -6.01 27.84 6.61
N LEU A 413 -6.57 27.08 7.55
CA LEU A 413 -7.37 27.65 8.64
C LEU A 413 -6.53 28.62 9.48
N PHE A 414 -5.31 28.22 9.84
CA PHE A 414 -4.38 29.13 10.52
C PHE A 414 -4.00 30.33 9.65
N TRP A 415 -3.78 30.13 8.35
CA TRP A 415 -3.53 31.22 7.40
C TRP A 415 -4.70 32.19 7.30
N VAL A 416 -5.96 31.77 7.47
CA VAL A 416 -7.10 32.71 7.49
C VAL A 416 -7.17 33.46 8.81
N TYR A 417 -7.10 32.74 9.93
CA TYR A 417 -7.43 33.28 11.24
C TYR A 417 -6.27 33.94 11.98
N GLU A 418 -5.03 33.55 11.68
CA GLU A 418 -3.82 34.04 12.35
C GLU A 418 -2.68 34.28 11.32
N ASN A 419 -1.66 35.01 11.76
CA ASN A 419 -0.40 35.12 11.03
C ASN A 419 0.65 34.35 11.80
N PHE A 420 0.85 33.08 11.44
CA PHE A 420 1.97 32.33 12.00
C PHE A 420 3.31 32.84 11.47
N SER A 421 4.33 32.71 12.31
CA SER A 421 5.71 32.68 11.83
C SER A 421 5.98 31.34 11.13
N GLU A 422 7.06 31.25 10.35
CA GLU A 422 7.52 29.99 9.76
C GLU A 422 7.63 28.89 10.84
N ASP A 423 8.25 29.22 11.98
CA ASP A 423 8.33 28.33 13.16
C ASP A 423 6.97 27.81 13.65
N GLY A 424 5.92 28.63 13.53
CA GLY A 424 4.56 28.26 13.92
C GLY A 424 3.98 27.17 13.02
N TYR A 425 4.15 27.31 11.70
CA TYR A 425 3.76 26.26 10.76
C TYR A 425 4.57 24.98 10.97
N GLU A 426 5.89 25.10 11.16
CA GLU A 426 6.75 23.92 11.39
C GLU A 426 6.35 23.12 12.64
N GLN A 427 5.96 23.80 13.73
CA GLN A 427 5.48 23.11 14.94
C GLN A 427 4.19 22.32 14.67
N ILE A 428 3.22 22.92 13.97
CA ILE A 428 1.97 22.25 13.61
C ILE A 428 2.24 21.09 12.66
N ILE A 429 3.06 21.29 11.64
CA ILE A 429 3.43 20.25 10.66
C ILE A 429 4.09 19.08 11.38
N THR A 430 5.08 19.36 12.24
CA THR A 430 5.76 18.33 13.06
C THR A 430 4.78 17.54 13.90
N ALA A 431 3.83 18.22 14.56
CA ALA A 431 2.78 17.55 15.33
C ALA A 431 1.87 16.69 14.44
N THR A 432 1.43 17.18 13.27
CA THR A 432 0.56 16.40 12.37
C THR A 432 1.27 15.21 11.71
N ASN A 433 2.58 15.33 11.46
CA ASN A 433 3.41 14.23 10.96
C ASN A 433 3.59 13.15 12.03
N HIS A 434 3.76 13.54 13.29
CA HIS A 434 3.86 12.61 14.41
C HIS A 434 2.51 11.96 14.75
N TYR A 435 1.40 12.69 14.63
CA TYR A 435 0.05 12.24 14.96
C TYR A 435 -0.89 12.28 13.73
N PRO A 436 -1.01 11.19 12.95
CA PRO A 436 -1.68 11.18 11.65
C PRO A 436 -3.16 11.58 11.65
N LEU A 437 -3.86 11.43 12.77
CA LEU A 437 -5.28 11.76 12.91
C LEU A 437 -5.52 13.20 13.38
N LEU A 438 -4.45 13.94 13.71
CA LEU A 438 -4.56 15.25 14.33
C LEU A 438 -5.21 16.28 13.40
N ALA A 439 -4.68 16.40 12.18
CA ALA A 439 -5.06 17.47 11.26
C ALA A 439 -6.57 17.44 10.96
N SER A 440 -7.09 16.28 10.54
CA SER A 440 -8.51 16.06 10.30
C SER A 440 -9.37 16.26 11.55
N THR A 441 -8.87 15.88 12.73
CA THR A 441 -9.59 16.14 14.00
C THR A 441 -9.74 17.64 14.27
N LEU A 442 -8.68 18.42 14.06
CA LEU A 442 -8.73 19.86 14.32
C LEU A 442 -9.60 20.58 13.29
N VAL A 443 -9.51 20.20 12.01
CA VAL A 443 -10.39 20.71 10.95
C VAL A 443 -11.86 20.45 11.30
N ALA A 444 -12.21 19.23 11.73
CA ALA A 444 -13.59 18.91 12.12
C ALA A 444 -14.07 19.70 13.36
N LEU A 445 -13.18 19.95 14.32
CA LEU A 445 -13.51 20.77 15.50
C LEU A 445 -13.74 22.24 15.13
N GLU A 446 -12.97 22.77 14.19
CA GLU A 446 -13.17 24.10 13.62
C GLU A 446 -14.53 24.19 12.91
N GLN A 447 -14.86 23.22 12.06
CA GLN A 447 -16.13 23.23 11.30
C GLN A 447 -17.37 23.21 12.20
N THR A 448 -17.27 22.60 13.37
CA THR A 448 -18.35 22.61 14.39
C THR A 448 -18.41 23.91 15.21
N LYS A 449 -17.49 24.86 14.98
CA LYS A 449 -17.31 26.10 15.74
C LYS A 449 -17.24 25.89 17.25
N THR A 450 -16.76 24.73 17.68
CA THR A 450 -16.70 24.36 19.11
C THR A 450 -15.49 24.93 19.83
N LYS A 451 -14.50 25.44 19.08
CA LYS A 451 -13.25 26.01 19.60
C LYS A 451 -12.83 27.22 18.77
N THR A 452 -12.20 28.19 19.42
CA THR A 452 -11.51 29.29 18.74
C THR A 452 -10.20 28.79 18.13
N ILE A 453 -9.61 29.57 17.21
CA ILE A 453 -8.35 29.21 16.56
C ILE A 453 -7.18 29.07 17.56
N ASP A 454 -7.05 29.98 18.54
CA ASP A 454 -6.04 29.89 19.60
C ASP A 454 -6.17 28.57 20.38
N GLN A 455 -7.41 28.15 20.62
CA GLN A 455 -7.69 26.89 21.31
C GLN A 455 -7.39 25.67 20.45
N LEU A 456 -7.45 25.78 19.12
CA LEU A 456 -7.04 24.72 18.20
C LEU A 456 -5.51 24.63 18.13
N GLN A 457 -4.80 25.75 18.09
CA GLN A 457 -3.34 25.77 18.17
C GLN A 457 -2.85 25.17 19.49
N ALA A 458 -3.39 25.64 20.62
CA ALA A 458 -3.04 25.11 21.93
C ALA A 458 -3.37 23.61 22.06
N LEU A 459 -4.44 23.15 21.39
CA LEU A 459 -4.78 21.74 21.34
C LEU A 459 -3.81 20.94 20.47
N ALA A 460 -3.40 21.46 19.31
CA ALA A 460 -2.43 20.81 18.42
C ALA A 460 -1.11 20.49 19.15
N LEU A 461 -0.70 21.38 20.06
CA LEU A 461 0.52 21.26 20.86
C LEU A 461 0.29 20.53 22.21
N ASN A 462 -0.88 19.94 22.43
CA ASN A 462 -1.20 19.16 23.64
C ASN A 462 -1.45 17.68 23.32
N PRO A 463 -0.38 16.85 23.31
CA PRO A 463 -0.42 15.41 23.10
C PRO A 463 -1.53 14.66 23.83
N LYS A 464 -1.78 15.03 25.08
CA LYS A 464 -2.75 14.31 25.89
C LYS A 464 -4.18 14.59 25.44
N GLU A 465 -4.52 15.86 25.19
CA GLU A 465 -5.90 16.22 24.85
C GLU A 465 -6.24 15.92 23.39
N HIS A 466 -5.31 16.16 22.45
CA HIS A 466 -5.62 15.98 21.04
C HIS A 466 -5.73 14.51 20.62
N LEU A 467 -4.95 13.58 21.22
CA LEU A 467 -5.03 12.15 20.96
C LEU A 467 -6.38 11.62 21.44
N ARG A 468 -6.82 12.05 22.63
CA ARG A 468 -8.14 11.68 23.17
C ARG A 468 -9.28 12.13 22.26
N LYS A 469 -9.21 13.37 21.77
CA LYS A 469 -10.19 13.90 20.81
C LYS A 469 -10.13 13.18 19.47
N SER A 470 -8.93 12.89 18.97
CA SER A 470 -8.73 12.18 17.72
C SER A 470 -9.32 10.77 17.77
N ILE A 471 -9.05 10.03 18.86
CA ILE A 471 -9.63 8.69 19.07
C ILE A 471 -11.17 8.75 19.09
N LEU A 472 -11.75 9.70 19.83
CA LEU A 472 -13.20 9.83 19.94
C LEU A 472 -13.86 10.27 18.63
N HIS A 473 -13.18 11.05 17.81
CA HIS A 473 -13.68 11.52 16.52
C HIS A 473 -13.62 10.43 15.45
N HIS A 474 -12.44 9.84 15.25
CA HIS A 474 -12.16 8.91 14.14
C HIS A 474 -12.69 7.49 14.34
N PHE A 475 -12.91 7.09 15.58
CA PHE A 475 -13.44 5.77 15.94
C PHE A 475 -14.82 5.84 16.58
N ARG A 476 -15.57 6.92 16.30
CA ARG A 476 -16.89 7.17 16.90
C ARG A 476 -17.87 6.04 16.61
N GLU A 477 -17.86 5.51 15.40
CA GLU A 477 -18.78 4.44 14.97
C GLU A 477 -18.48 3.13 15.70
N GLU A 478 -17.21 2.77 15.83
CA GLU A 478 -16.77 1.53 16.48
C GLU A 478 -16.93 1.61 18.01
N LEU A 479 -16.91 2.81 18.59
CA LEU A 479 -17.01 3.06 20.02
C LEU A 479 -18.42 3.45 20.51
N ASN A 480 -19.39 3.64 19.60
CA ASN A 480 -20.73 4.16 19.94
C ASN A 480 -21.50 3.30 20.98
N THR A 481 -21.26 1.99 21.01
CA THR A 481 -21.90 1.02 21.90
C THR A 481 -21.11 0.77 23.19
N VAL A 482 -19.95 1.43 23.35
CA VAL A 482 -19.05 1.21 24.48
C VAL A 482 -19.19 2.32 25.50
N HIS A 483 -19.62 1.98 26.71
CA HIS A 483 -19.72 2.93 27.82
C HIS A 483 -18.36 3.19 28.49
N GLY A 484 -18.16 4.41 29.00
CA GLY A 484 -16.98 4.76 29.81
C GLY A 484 -15.69 5.09 29.04
N VAL A 485 -15.72 5.06 27.70
CA VAL A 485 -14.54 5.33 26.83
C VAL A 485 -13.83 6.63 27.20
N SER A 486 -14.57 7.73 27.30
CA SER A 486 -14.00 9.05 27.63
C SER A 486 -13.30 9.08 29.00
N ALA A 487 -13.80 8.30 29.97
CA ALA A 487 -13.19 8.20 31.30
C ALA A 487 -11.89 7.37 31.25
N ASN A 488 -11.89 6.28 30.49
CA ASN A 488 -10.70 5.44 30.30
C ASN A 488 -9.58 6.24 29.61
N LEU A 489 -9.90 6.94 28.53
CA LEU A 489 -8.96 7.79 27.79
C LEU A 489 -8.33 8.88 28.67
N ARG A 490 -9.05 9.43 29.67
CA ARG A 490 -8.50 10.43 30.61
C ARG A 490 -7.40 9.86 31.51
N GLN A 491 -7.46 8.55 31.80
CA GLN A 491 -6.55 7.87 32.72
C GLN A 491 -5.27 7.38 32.03
N LEU A 492 -5.26 7.27 30.70
CA LEU A 492 -4.09 6.83 29.96
C LEU A 492 -3.00 7.93 29.89
N PRO A 493 -1.72 7.59 30.08
CA PRO A 493 -0.60 8.49 29.78
C PRO A 493 -0.46 8.70 28.27
N VAL A 494 0.31 9.72 27.87
CA VAL A 494 0.49 10.10 26.45
C VAL A 494 0.98 8.93 25.60
N GLN A 495 2.00 8.20 26.05
CA GLN A 495 2.55 7.03 25.34
C GLN A 495 1.49 5.92 25.11
N ASP A 496 0.61 5.67 26.09
CA ASP A 496 -0.47 4.69 25.92
C ASP A 496 -1.57 5.23 24.98
N LEU A 497 -1.82 6.55 24.96
CA LEU A 497 -2.78 7.16 24.03
C LEU A 497 -2.28 7.09 22.58
N GLU A 498 -0.99 7.30 22.37
CA GLU A 498 -0.34 7.18 21.07
C GLU A 498 -0.41 5.74 20.56
N ALA A 499 0.06 4.78 21.37
CA ALA A 499 -0.02 3.37 21.05
C ALA A 499 -1.47 2.88 20.87
N ALA A 500 -2.43 3.43 21.62
CA ALA A 500 -3.85 3.17 21.39
C ALA A 500 -4.31 3.69 20.02
N SER A 501 -3.96 4.93 19.67
CA SER A 501 -4.30 5.52 18.37
C SER A 501 -3.77 4.67 17.22
N GLU A 502 -2.50 4.29 17.26
CA GLU A 502 -1.87 3.40 16.27
C GLU A 502 -2.55 2.04 16.17
N SER A 503 -2.83 1.43 17.33
CA SER A 503 -3.53 0.15 17.41
C SER A 503 -4.92 0.22 16.78
N LEU A 504 -5.70 1.27 17.06
CA LEU A 504 -7.04 1.45 16.51
C LEU A 504 -7.02 1.71 14.99
N ILE A 505 -6.05 2.49 14.50
CA ILE A 505 -5.82 2.67 13.06
C ILE A 505 -5.56 1.31 12.40
N LEU A 506 -4.72 0.48 13.01
CA LEU A 506 -4.39 -0.84 12.50
C LEU A 506 -5.61 -1.79 12.50
N LEU A 507 -6.43 -1.77 13.54
CA LEU A 507 -7.67 -2.55 13.60
C LEU A 507 -8.61 -2.17 12.44
N LYS A 508 -8.79 -0.87 12.21
CA LYS A 508 -9.65 -0.34 11.15
C LYS A 508 -9.12 -0.72 9.76
N LYS A 509 -7.82 -0.52 9.51
CA LYS A 509 -7.15 -0.93 8.25
C LYS A 509 -7.25 -2.44 8.00
N SER A 510 -7.23 -3.25 9.06
CA SER A 510 -7.35 -4.72 8.97
C SER A 510 -8.81 -5.21 8.94
N LYS A 511 -9.77 -4.29 8.76
CA LYS A 511 -11.21 -4.57 8.67
C LYS A 511 -11.77 -5.31 9.90
N ILE A 512 -11.22 -5.06 11.09
CA ILE A 512 -11.78 -5.54 12.35
C ILE A 512 -12.89 -4.59 12.75
N THR A 513 -14.13 -5.05 12.81
CA THR A 513 -15.32 -4.19 13.05
C THR A 513 -15.95 -4.37 14.43
N ALA A 514 -15.52 -5.36 15.21
CA ALA A 514 -16.13 -5.69 16.49
C ALA A 514 -15.86 -4.60 17.55
N PRO A 515 -16.89 -3.92 18.11
CA PRO A 515 -16.70 -2.84 19.10
C PRO A 515 -15.89 -3.25 20.34
N GLN A 516 -16.02 -4.51 20.76
CA GLN A 516 -15.28 -5.05 21.90
C GLN A 516 -13.77 -5.08 21.65
N SER A 517 -13.31 -5.27 20.41
CA SER A 517 -11.88 -5.24 20.08
C SER A 517 -11.29 -3.85 20.31
N TYR A 518 -12.03 -2.80 19.93
CA TYR A 518 -11.64 -1.41 20.15
C TYR A 518 -11.66 -1.08 21.64
N ARG A 519 -12.69 -1.52 22.38
CA ARG A 519 -12.77 -1.36 23.83
C ARG A 519 -11.56 -1.97 24.54
N LEU A 520 -11.15 -3.19 24.18
CA LEU A 520 -10.03 -3.88 24.81
C LEU A 520 -8.72 -3.10 24.67
N VAL A 521 -8.46 -2.50 23.50
CA VAL A 521 -7.29 -1.63 23.28
C VAL A 521 -7.30 -0.40 24.18
N LEU A 522 -8.48 0.12 24.51
CA LEU A 522 -8.64 1.31 25.36
C LEU A 522 -8.72 0.98 26.86
N ASP A 523 -8.69 -0.31 27.22
CA ASP A 523 -8.75 -0.72 28.61
C ASP A 523 -7.45 -0.39 29.35
N LYS A 524 -7.56 0.12 30.57
CA LYS A 524 -6.39 0.45 31.40
C LYS A 524 -5.74 -0.78 32.02
N GLU A 525 -6.45 -1.91 32.01
CA GLU A 525 -5.98 -3.15 32.60
C GLU A 525 -4.82 -3.79 31.82
N SER A 526 -4.20 -4.81 32.42
CA SER A 526 -3.01 -5.52 31.92
C SER A 526 -3.13 -5.92 30.44
N LYS A 527 -4.29 -6.51 30.09
CA LYS A 527 -4.63 -6.94 28.73
C LYS A 527 -4.65 -5.80 27.72
N GLY A 528 -5.24 -4.66 28.07
CA GLY A 528 -5.26 -3.48 27.19
C GLY A 528 -3.87 -2.91 26.97
N HIS A 529 -3.04 -2.85 28.01
CA HIS A 529 -1.65 -2.43 27.88
C HIS A 529 -0.83 -3.40 27.02
N ALA A 530 -1.03 -4.72 27.15
CA ALA A 530 -0.37 -5.71 26.30
C ALA A 530 -0.73 -5.54 24.82
N LEU A 531 -2.02 -5.27 24.53
CA LEU A 531 -2.46 -4.98 23.16
C LEU A 531 -1.79 -3.73 22.59
N ARG A 532 -1.69 -2.64 23.38
CA ARG A 532 -1.04 -1.40 22.97
C ARG A 532 0.46 -1.57 22.71
N LEU A 533 1.14 -2.49 23.39
CA LEU A 533 2.55 -2.80 23.11
C LEU A 533 2.74 -3.62 21.84
N LEU A 534 1.84 -4.56 21.54
CA LEU A 534 2.06 -5.56 20.48
C LEU A 534 1.38 -5.23 19.15
N LEU A 535 0.18 -4.64 19.16
CA LEU A 535 -0.55 -4.34 17.93
C LEU A 535 0.23 -3.40 16.99
N PRO A 536 0.81 -2.27 17.43
CA PRO A 536 1.53 -1.37 16.52
C PRO A 536 2.66 -2.06 15.74
N GLN A 537 3.33 -3.04 16.34
CA GLN A 537 4.42 -3.78 15.72
C GLN A 537 3.98 -4.58 14.48
N LEU A 538 2.70 -4.95 14.39
CA LEU A 538 2.15 -5.69 13.26
C LEU A 538 1.89 -4.83 12.02
N ALA A 539 1.95 -3.50 12.14
CA ALA A 539 1.80 -2.60 11.00
C ALA A 539 2.89 -2.83 9.93
N LYS A 540 4.07 -3.32 10.33
CA LYS A 540 5.20 -3.62 9.43
C LYS A 540 5.00 -4.86 8.55
N ILE A 541 3.99 -5.69 8.84
CA ILE A 541 3.73 -6.93 8.10
C ILE A 541 3.04 -6.59 6.78
N LYS A 542 3.73 -6.83 5.65
CA LYS A 542 3.24 -6.52 4.29
C LYS A 542 2.00 -7.34 3.91
N ASN A 543 1.99 -8.64 4.24
CA ASN A 543 0.87 -9.52 3.91
C ASN A 543 -0.34 -9.23 4.80
N GLU A 544 -1.43 -8.74 4.19
CA GLU A 544 -2.63 -8.29 4.90
C GLU A 544 -3.38 -9.42 5.63
N GLU A 545 -3.46 -10.60 5.02
CA GLU A 545 -4.12 -11.77 5.61
C GLU A 545 -3.33 -12.30 6.81
N HIS A 546 -1.99 -12.34 6.72
CA HIS A 546 -1.13 -12.68 7.85
C HIS A 546 -1.31 -11.67 8.99
N ARG A 547 -1.26 -10.37 8.67
CA ARG A 547 -1.44 -9.28 9.63
C ARG A 547 -2.78 -9.39 10.35
N LYS A 548 -3.87 -9.63 9.62
CA LYS A 548 -5.21 -9.82 10.17
C LYS A 548 -5.28 -11.04 11.10
N ALA A 549 -4.75 -12.18 10.68
CA ALA A 549 -4.74 -13.39 11.50
C ALA A 549 -3.98 -13.20 12.82
N LEU A 550 -2.84 -12.51 12.81
CA LEU A 550 -2.04 -12.21 14.00
C LEU A 550 -2.78 -11.25 14.96
N ILE A 551 -3.47 -10.23 14.43
CA ILE A 551 -4.34 -9.35 15.21
C ILE A 551 -5.45 -10.15 15.90
N GLU A 552 -6.12 -11.05 15.18
CA GLU A 552 -7.18 -11.89 15.76
C GLU A 552 -6.65 -12.80 16.87
N ILE A 553 -5.46 -13.37 16.72
CA ILE A 553 -4.80 -14.18 17.75
C ILE A 553 -4.57 -13.36 19.02
N LEU A 554 -4.07 -12.14 18.92
CA LEU A 554 -3.90 -11.26 20.09
C LEU A 554 -5.23 -10.91 20.76
N LEU A 555 -6.24 -10.58 19.96
CA LEU A 555 -7.56 -10.24 20.47
C LEU A 555 -8.23 -11.42 21.17
N VAL A 556 -8.03 -12.66 20.70
CA VAL A 556 -8.50 -13.88 21.39
C VAL A 556 -7.84 -14.01 22.76
N GLY A 557 -6.52 -13.82 22.85
CA GLY A 557 -5.79 -13.85 24.12
C GLY A 557 -6.29 -12.81 25.13
N ALA A 558 -6.50 -11.58 24.66
CA ALA A 558 -7.03 -10.50 25.50
C ALA A 558 -8.50 -10.75 25.91
N LYS A 559 -9.37 -11.17 24.98
CA LYS A 559 -10.79 -11.36 25.25
C LYS A 559 -11.06 -12.53 26.20
N PHE A 560 -10.34 -13.64 26.02
CA PHE A 560 -10.54 -14.86 26.79
C PHE A 560 -9.37 -15.06 27.75
N ASN A 561 -8.33 -15.77 27.31
CA ASN A 561 -7.13 -16.08 28.08
C ASN A 561 -6.01 -16.64 27.17
N VAL A 562 -4.83 -16.87 27.76
CA VAL A 562 -3.65 -17.46 27.10
C VAL A 562 -3.96 -18.85 26.53
N GLU A 563 -4.70 -19.70 27.25
CA GLU A 563 -5.05 -21.05 26.78
C GLU A 563 -5.91 -21.06 25.51
N SER A 564 -6.80 -20.08 25.36
CA SER A 564 -7.60 -19.93 24.14
C SER A 564 -6.74 -19.48 22.97
N GLN A 565 -5.73 -18.66 23.24
CA GLN A 565 -4.74 -18.24 22.26
C GLN A 565 -3.86 -19.42 21.82
N ASP A 566 -3.40 -20.26 22.76
CA ASP A 566 -2.63 -21.50 22.48
C ASP A 566 -3.34 -22.38 21.45
N LYS A 567 -4.63 -22.67 21.69
CA LYS A 567 -5.46 -23.47 20.78
C LYS A 567 -5.54 -22.84 19.39
N ARG A 568 -5.62 -21.51 19.29
CA ARG A 568 -5.71 -20.80 18.02
C ARG A 568 -4.38 -20.87 17.26
N VAL A 569 -3.24 -20.72 17.94
CA VAL A 569 -1.90 -20.84 17.34
C VAL A 569 -1.66 -22.28 16.85
N GLN A 570 -2.01 -23.29 17.65
CA GLN A 570 -1.88 -24.70 17.27
C GLN A 570 -2.74 -25.08 16.05
N ALA A 571 -3.91 -24.44 15.90
CA ALA A 571 -4.82 -24.68 14.77
C ALA A 571 -4.37 -24.07 13.44
N ILE A 572 -3.29 -23.28 13.40
CA ILE A 572 -2.79 -22.67 12.17
C ILE A 572 -2.20 -23.76 11.27
N LYS A 573 -2.88 -24.01 10.14
CA LYS A 573 -2.45 -24.91 9.05
C LYS A 573 -1.75 -24.17 7.89
N GLY A 574 -1.56 -22.85 8.04
CA GLY A 574 -1.05 -21.95 7.01
C GLY A 574 0.47 -22.05 6.77
N PRO A 575 1.05 -21.10 6.02
CA PRO A 575 2.48 -21.08 5.70
C PRO A 575 3.35 -21.01 6.96
N LYS A 576 4.55 -21.62 6.90
CA LYS A 576 5.49 -21.72 8.01
C LYS A 576 5.80 -20.36 8.65
N GLU A 577 5.98 -19.32 7.84
CA GLU A 577 6.21 -17.94 8.28
C GLU A 577 5.09 -17.41 9.20
N LEU A 578 3.82 -17.59 8.83
CA LEU A 578 2.69 -17.15 9.66
C LEU A 578 2.68 -17.89 11.01
N LYS A 579 3.02 -19.18 11.01
CA LYS A 579 3.08 -19.98 12.23
C LYS A 579 4.19 -19.50 13.16
N GLU A 580 5.37 -19.18 12.63
CA GLU A 580 6.49 -18.64 13.41
C GLU A 580 6.13 -17.27 14.01
N LEU A 581 5.55 -16.37 13.22
CA LEU A 581 5.07 -15.07 13.70
C LEU A 581 3.98 -15.21 14.77
N ALA A 582 3.09 -16.19 14.63
CA ALA A 582 2.03 -16.46 15.60
C ALA A 582 2.55 -17.03 16.92
N ILE A 583 3.61 -17.85 16.89
CA ILE A 583 4.28 -18.35 18.08
C ILE A 583 4.98 -17.19 18.81
N ASP A 584 5.79 -16.41 18.09
CA ASP A 584 6.53 -15.27 18.66
C ASP A 584 5.60 -14.25 19.34
N ILE A 585 4.51 -13.86 18.67
CA ILE A 585 3.56 -12.90 19.24
C ILE A 585 2.79 -13.45 20.44
N HIS A 586 2.51 -14.76 20.44
CA HIS A 586 1.87 -15.43 21.55
C HIS A 586 2.79 -15.51 22.78
N GLU A 587 4.06 -15.85 22.57
CA GLU A 587 5.09 -15.83 23.63
C GLU A 587 5.25 -14.44 24.23
N CYS A 588 5.32 -13.41 23.37
CA CYS A 588 5.36 -12.02 23.83
C CYS A 588 4.15 -11.67 24.70
N PHE A 589 2.94 -11.99 24.23
CA PHE A 589 1.71 -11.71 24.98
C PHE A 589 1.70 -12.44 26.33
N LYS A 590 2.04 -13.73 26.34
CA LYS A 590 2.10 -14.56 27.54
C LYS A 590 3.09 -14.03 28.57
N CYS A 591 4.30 -13.66 28.16
CA CYS A 591 5.32 -13.10 29.03
C CYS A 591 4.92 -11.71 29.57
N ILE A 592 4.29 -10.86 28.76
CA ILE A 592 3.77 -9.55 29.22
C ILE A 592 2.72 -9.73 30.33
N ILE A 593 1.71 -10.58 30.09
CA ILE A 593 0.67 -10.85 31.09
C ILE A 593 1.29 -11.41 32.37
N GLN A 594 2.22 -12.36 32.24
CA GLN A 594 2.93 -12.94 33.39
C GLN A 594 3.66 -11.87 34.20
N LEU A 595 4.44 -10.99 33.58
CA LEU A 595 5.15 -9.92 34.31
C LEU A 595 4.19 -8.92 34.96
N GLN A 596 3.05 -8.64 34.32
CA GLN A 596 2.02 -7.76 34.87
C GLN A 596 1.33 -8.37 36.09
N ASP A 597 0.97 -9.65 36.04
CA ASP A 597 0.35 -10.38 37.15
C ASP A 597 1.26 -10.41 38.39
N PHE A 598 2.58 -10.40 38.18
CA PHE A 598 3.59 -10.35 39.23
C PHE A 598 3.99 -8.92 39.63
N LYS A 599 3.38 -7.90 39.02
CA LYS A 599 3.67 -6.48 39.25
C LYS A 599 5.16 -6.17 39.12
N CYS A 600 5.77 -6.66 38.05
CA CYS A 600 7.15 -6.31 37.68
C CYS A 600 7.21 -4.87 37.12
N GLU A 601 8.42 -4.34 36.99
CA GLU A 601 8.64 -2.97 36.52
C GLU A 601 8.23 -2.78 35.05
N LYS A 602 7.81 -1.56 34.69
CA LYS A 602 7.36 -1.24 33.33
C LYS A 602 8.45 -1.46 32.28
N GLU A 603 9.71 -1.21 32.62
CA GLU A 603 10.82 -1.39 31.69
C GLU A 603 11.08 -2.87 31.38
N ALA A 604 10.90 -3.78 32.36
CA ALA A 604 10.94 -5.22 32.12
C ALA A 604 9.81 -5.68 31.17
N ILE A 605 8.60 -5.12 31.34
CA ILE A 605 7.46 -5.42 30.45
C ILE A 605 7.74 -4.92 29.02
N LYS A 606 8.29 -3.71 28.88
CA LYS A 606 8.67 -3.16 27.57
C LYS A 606 9.76 -3.99 26.90
N LEU A 607 10.78 -4.43 27.64
CA LEU A 607 11.85 -5.27 27.11
C LEU A 607 11.28 -6.55 26.48
N VAL A 608 10.42 -7.28 27.20
CA VAL A 608 9.78 -8.51 26.68
C VAL A 608 9.01 -8.27 25.38
N ALA A 609 8.40 -7.11 25.22
CA ALA A 609 7.60 -6.76 24.05
C ALA A 609 8.44 -6.46 22.80
N GLN A 610 9.76 -6.30 22.92
CA GLN A 610 10.62 -5.97 21.77
C GLN A 610 10.87 -7.20 20.90
N LYS A 611 10.50 -7.10 19.61
CA LYS A 611 10.67 -8.18 18.65
C LYS A 611 12.12 -8.40 18.21
N ASP A 612 12.84 -7.32 17.95
CA ASP A 612 14.15 -7.33 17.27
C ASP A 612 15.37 -7.29 18.24
N SER A 613 15.16 -7.52 19.54
CA SER A 613 16.25 -7.57 20.55
C SER A 613 16.54 -9.00 20.98
N GLU A 614 17.82 -9.39 20.90
CA GLU A 614 18.27 -10.70 21.39
C GLU A 614 18.14 -10.81 22.92
N GLU A 615 18.36 -9.71 23.66
CA GLU A 615 18.12 -9.64 25.10
C GLU A 615 16.65 -9.89 25.43
N ALA A 616 15.74 -9.28 24.67
CA ALA A 616 14.30 -9.50 24.82
C ALA A 616 13.91 -10.96 24.57
N LYS A 617 14.51 -11.59 23.55
CA LYS A 617 14.29 -13.00 23.22
C LYS A 617 14.80 -13.93 24.31
N ARG A 618 16.03 -13.71 24.81
CA ARG A 618 16.58 -14.45 25.96
C ARG A 618 15.73 -14.25 27.21
N PHE A 619 15.24 -13.03 27.44
CA PHE A 619 14.37 -12.75 28.58
C PHE A 619 13.04 -13.50 28.49
N ARG A 620 12.42 -13.55 27.29
CA ARG A 620 11.22 -14.37 27.04
C ARG A 620 11.48 -15.84 27.33
N GLN A 621 12.60 -16.39 26.85
CA GLN A 621 12.98 -17.78 27.12
C GLN A 621 13.10 -18.05 28.62
N VAL A 622 13.80 -17.19 29.37
CA VAL A 622 13.91 -17.31 30.83
C VAL A 622 12.53 -17.32 31.50
N ILE A 623 11.64 -16.39 31.11
CA ILE A 623 10.29 -16.31 31.69
C ILE A 623 9.50 -17.60 31.42
N LEU A 624 9.53 -18.09 30.18
CA LEU A 624 8.84 -19.32 29.78
C LEU A 624 9.38 -20.54 30.51
N CYS A 625 10.71 -20.67 30.67
CA CYS A 625 11.34 -21.75 31.42
C CYS A 625 10.91 -21.73 32.90
N ILE A 626 10.91 -20.55 33.54
CA ILE A 626 10.43 -20.39 34.92
C ILE A 626 8.95 -20.82 35.03
N MET A 627 8.11 -20.40 34.08
CA MET A 627 6.69 -20.76 34.07
C MET A 627 6.48 -22.27 33.96
N GLU A 628 7.21 -22.93 33.06
CA GLU A 628 7.11 -24.37 32.83
C GLU A 628 7.62 -25.17 34.02
N GLN A 629 8.84 -24.90 34.49
CA GLN A 629 9.44 -25.66 35.59
C GLN A 629 8.67 -25.49 36.90
N CYS A 630 8.21 -24.28 37.21
CA CYS A 630 7.39 -24.09 38.40
C CYS A 630 6.02 -24.78 38.27
N LYS A 631 5.46 -24.93 37.06
CA LYS A 631 4.24 -25.72 36.84
C LYS A 631 4.49 -27.21 37.05
N VAL A 632 5.61 -27.75 36.59
CA VAL A 632 6.01 -29.15 36.84
C VAL A 632 6.09 -29.44 38.34
N VAL A 633 6.66 -28.52 39.13
CA VAL A 633 6.70 -28.63 40.59
C VAL A 633 5.29 -28.58 41.19
N ASP A 634 4.46 -27.63 40.75
CA ASP A 634 3.08 -27.46 41.22
C ASP A 634 2.20 -28.71 40.98
N ASP A 635 2.24 -29.25 39.75
CA ASP A 635 1.49 -30.45 39.34
C ASP A 635 1.94 -31.68 40.16
N ARG A 636 3.25 -31.81 40.43
CA ARG A 636 3.80 -32.92 41.20
C ARG A 636 3.42 -32.86 42.67
N LEU A 637 3.49 -31.67 43.27
CA LEU A 637 3.18 -31.46 44.68
C LEU A 637 1.68 -31.53 44.97
N SER A 638 0.84 -31.09 44.02
CA SER A 638 -0.62 -31.18 44.13
C SER A 638 -1.16 -32.59 43.88
N GLY A 639 -0.46 -33.43 43.12
CA GLY A 639 -0.89 -34.77 42.70
C GLY A 639 -0.89 -35.86 43.78
N SER A 640 -0.39 -35.61 45.00
CA SER A 640 -0.38 -36.60 46.09
C SER A 640 -0.69 -36.01 47.46
N GLN A 641 -1.52 -36.70 48.24
CA GLN A 641 -1.79 -36.34 49.64
C GLN A 641 -0.53 -36.32 50.51
N SER A 642 0.46 -37.16 50.21
CA SER A 642 1.73 -37.22 50.96
C SER A 642 2.53 -35.92 50.88
N TYR A 643 2.28 -35.08 49.88
CA TYR A 643 2.96 -33.81 49.67
C TYR A 643 2.13 -32.60 50.08
N ARG A 644 0.95 -32.77 50.69
CA ARG A 644 0.01 -31.67 50.96
C ARG A 644 0.62 -30.52 51.77
N HIS A 645 1.42 -30.82 52.80
CA HIS A 645 2.08 -29.79 53.60
C HIS A 645 3.13 -29.01 52.79
N MET A 646 3.93 -29.73 51.99
CA MET A 646 4.94 -29.13 51.10
C MET A 646 4.29 -28.29 50.00
N PHE A 647 3.18 -28.76 49.43
CA PHE A 647 2.39 -28.01 48.45
C PHE A 647 1.88 -26.69 49.02
N LEU A 648 1.34 -26.66 50.26
CA LEU A 648 0.84 -25.42 50.87
C LEU A 648 1.97 -24.40 51.11
N GLN A 649 3.16 -24.86 51.49
CA GLN A 649 4.33 -23.99 51.64
C GLN A 649 4.85 -23.48 50.28
N TRP A 650 4.91 -24.37 49.28
CA TRP A 650 5.24 -24.01 47.90
C TRP A 650 4.26 -22.98 47.34
N GLU A 651 2.95 -23.21 47.48
CA GLU A 651 1.89 -22.33 47.01
C GLU A 651 2.02 -20.92 47.59
N ALA A 652 2.41 -20.81 48.87
CA ALA A 652 2.63 -19.54 49.55
C ALA A 652 3.89 -18.78 49.06
N GLU A 653 4.99 -19.49 48.74
CA GLU A 653 6.27 -18.85 48.40
C GLU A 653 6.55 -18.75 46.89
N GLN A 654 5.95 -19.60 46.05
CA GLN A 654 6.29 -19.70 44.62
C GLN A 654 6.09 -18.39 43.87
N LYS A 655 5.10 -17.57 44.27
CA LYS A 655 4.86 -16.25 43.65
C LYS A 655 6.02 -15.31 43.89
N LYS A 656 6.56 -15.30 45.11
CA LYS A 656 7.71 -14.47 45.48
C LYS A 656 8.98 -14.96 44.78
N TYR A 657 9.20 -16.27 44.75
CA TYR A 657 10.32 -16.90 44.06
C TYR A 657 10.38 -16.52 42.58
N ARG A 658 9.29 -16.75 41.82
CA ARG A 658 9.23 -16.40 40.40
C ARG A 658 9.48 -14.90 40.16
N LYS A 659 8.91 -14.02 41.00
CA LYS A 659 9.15 -12.57 40.89
C LYS A 659 10.62 -12.21 41.03
N ILE A 660 11.31 -12.79 42.01
CA ILE A 660 12.74 -12.57 42.23
C ILE A 660 13.53 -13.04 41.00
N LEU A 661 13.24 -14.21 40.46
CA LEU A 661 13.90 -14.70 39.25
C LEU A 661 13.70 -13.78 38.05
N TYR A 662 12.49 -13.25 37.83
CA TYR A 662 12.24 -12.28 36.76
C TYR A 662 13.05 -10.99 36.95
N GLN A 663 13.19 -10.50 38.19
CA GLN A 663 13.99 -9.32 38.50
C GLN A 663 15.48 -9.56 38.28
N ILE A 664 15.99 -10.71 38.74
CA ILE A 664 17.38 -11.13 38.54
C ILE A 664 17.69 -11.25 37.04
N ALA A 665 16.80 -11.87 36.26
CA ALA A 665 16.96 -12.03 34.83
C ALA A 665 16.95 -10.69 34.08
N TYR A 666 16.02 -9.81 34.42
CA TYR A 666 15.99 -8.46 33.86
C TYR A 666 17.27 -7.68 34.18
N GLU A 667 17.71 -7.68 35.44
CA GLU A 667 18.94 -7.01 35.87
C GLU A 667 20.16 -7.57 35.14
N GLY A 668 20.27 -8.89 35.02
CA GLY A 668 21.41 -9.53 34.37
C GLY A 668 21.50 -9.27 32.87
N LEU A 669 20.37 -9.17 32.18
CA LEU A 669 20.33 -8.89 30.75
C LEU A 669 20.50 -7.40 30.44
N THR A 670 20.15 -6.50 31.36
CA THR A 670 20.23 -5.04 31.14
C THR A 670 21.46 -4.38 31.77
N ASN A 671 22.14 -5.05 32.71
CA ASN A 671 23.34 -4.54 33.37
C ASN A 671 24.49 -5.57 33.31
N PRO A 672 25.48 -5.36 32.42
CA PRO A 672 26.63 -6.26 32.26
C PRO A 672 27.48 -6.46 33.53
N ASN A 673 27.40 -5.55 34.50
CA ASN A 673 28.17 -5.59 35.74
C ASN A 673 27.39 -6.19 36.93
N ALA A 674 26.16 -6.66 36.71
CA ALA A 674 25.34 -7.21 37.77
C ALA A 674 25.93 -8.53 38.29
N ASN A 675 26.13 -8.63 39.61
CA ASN A 675 26.55 -9.87 40.24
C ASN A 675 25.33 -10.78 40.48
N ILE A 676 24.93 -11.51 39.43
CA ILE A 676 23.70 -12.30 39.37
C ILE A 676 23.79 -13.60 40.19
N ARG A 677 24.95 -14.27 40.19
CA ARG A 677 25.10 -15.62 40.74
C ARG A 677 24.76 -15.73 42.24
N PRO A 678 25.21 -14.83 43.14
CA PRO A 678 24.85 -14.92 44.56
C PRO A 678 23.36 -14.67 44.81
N LYS A 679 22.73 -13.75 44.07
CA LYS A 679 21.30 -13.45 44.18
C LYS A 679 20.44 -14.64 43.76
N LEU A 680 20.90 -15.33 42.73
CA LEU A 680 20.24 -16.49 42.15
C LEU A 680 20.32 -17.69 43.12
N GLN A 681 21.52 -17.97 43.67
CA GLN A 681 21.73 -18.95 44.74
C GLN A 681 20.89 -18.68 46.00
N GLU A 682 20.79 -17.41 46.43
CA GLU A 682 19.96 -17.05 47.59
C GLU A 682 18.47 -17.36 47.35
N ALA A 683 17.97 -17.08 46.14
CA ALA A 683 16.59 -17.38 45.75
C ALA A 683 16.34 -18.90 45.68
N GLU A 684 17.31 -19.64 45.16
CA GLU A 684 17.32 -21.10 45.09
C GLU A 684 17.30 -21.75 46.49
N ASP A 685 18.26 -21.42 47.36
CA ASP A 685 18.38 -22.00 48.71
C ASP A 685 17.09 -21.85 49.51
N ARG A 686 16.45 -20.68 49.41
CA ARG A 686 15.19 -20.38 50.09
C ARG A 686 14.06 -21.29 49.63
N ILE A 687 13.95 -21.57 48.34
CA ILE A 687 12.85 -22.40 47.80
C ILE A 687 13.14 -23.89 47.96
N LEU A 688 14.42 -24.29 47.87
CA LEU A 688 14.86 -25.67 48.12
C LEU A 688 14.60 -26.11 49.56
N ALA A 689 14.70 -25.22 50.54
CA ALA A 689 14.34 -25.52 51.93
C ALA A 689 12.89 -26.02 52.10
N ILE A 690 12.01 -25.75 51.12
CA ILE A 690 10.62 -26.20 51.09
C ILE A 690 10.47 -27.48 50.29
N VAL A 691 10.98 -27.51 49.05
CA VAL A 691 10.72 -28.60 48.10
C VAL A 691 11.72 -29.75 48.20
N ASP A 692 12.83 -29.53 48.89
CA ASP A 692 13.93 -30.49 49.10
C ASP A 692 14.42 -30.45 50.57
N PRO A 693 13.53 -30.73 51.55
CA PRO A 693 13.88 -30.62 52.96
C PRO A 693 14.83 -31.73 53.40
N GLU A 694 15.64 -31.46 54.42
CA GLU A 694 16.62 -32.41 54.94
C GLU A 694 15.95 -33.72 55.42
N ILE A 695 16.48 -34.86 54.97
CA ILE A 695 16.01 -36.19 55.35
C ILE A 695 16.45 -36.47 56.79
N LYS A 696 15.49 -36.52 57.72
CA LYS A 696 15.78 -36.68 59.17
C LYS A 696 16.07 -38.12 59.62
N SER A 697 15.79 -39.13 58.80
CA SER A 697 15.92 -40.55 59.20
C SER A 697 17.28 -41.14 58.83
N ASP A 698 18.02 -41.64 59.81
CA ASP A 698 19.35 -42.25 59.62
C ASP A 698 19.29 -43.52 58.75
N VAL A 699 18.19 -44.27 58.80
CA VAL A 699 17.97 -45.46 57.95
C VAL A 699 17.84 -45.05 56.48
N TYR A 700 17.06 -44.01 56.19
CA TYR A 700 16.95 -43.48 54.84
C TYR A 700 18.27 -42.89 54.34
N LYS A 701 19.04 -42.20 55.21
CA LYS A 701 20.39 -41.72 54.87
C LYS A 701 21.32 -42.87 54.46
N ALA A 702 21.34 -43.96 55.22
CA ALA A 702 22.14 -45.14 54.88
C ALA A 702 21.72 -45.79 53.55
N LEU A 703 20.42 -45.94 53.31
CA LEU A 703 19.89 -46.48 52.05
C LEU A 703 20.26 -45.62 50.84
N ILE A 704 20.21 -44.29 50.98
CA ILE A 704 20.62 -43.34 49.94
C ILE A 704 22.10 -43.51 49.60
N VAL A 705 22.96 -43.67 50.61
CA VAL A 705 24.40 -43.93 50.40
C VAL A 705 24.60 -45.23 49.62
N PHE A 706 23.95 -46.32 50.01
CA PHE A 706 24.05 -47.60 49.29
C PHE A 706 23.54 -47.50 47.85
N ALA A 707 22.39 -46.85 47.64
CA ALA A 707 21.81 -46.70 46.31
C ALA A 707 22.70 -45.86 45.37
N ASN A 708 23.35 -44.82 45.90
CA ASN A 708 24.32 -44.01 45.16
C ASN A 708 25.62 -44.77 44.83
N ILE A 709 26.13 -45.60 45.75
CA ILE A 709 27.28 -46.49 45.49
C ILE A 709 26.95 -47.45 44.35
N ILE A 710 25.77 -48.09 44.41
CA ILE A 710 25.31 -49.05 43.40
C ILE A 710 25.21 -48.39 42.03
N ILE A 711 24.55 -47.23 41.91
CA ILE A 711 24.44 -46.53 40.62
C ILE A 711 25.80 -46.11 40.08
N THR A 712 26.69 -45.59 40.94
CA THR A 712 28.02 -45.14 40.50
C THR A 712 28.86 -46.32 39.99
N ALA A 713 28.79 -47.46 40.68
CA ALA A 713 29.48 -48.69 40.28
C ALA A 713 28.91 -49.28 38.99
N LEU A 714 27.58 -49.38 38.86
CA LEU A 714 26.91 -49.96 37.69
C LEU A 714 27.01 -49.08 36.44
N SER A 715 27.05 -47.76 36.59
CA SER A 715 27.16 -46.81 35.47
C SER A 715 28.60 -46.42 35.14
N LEU A 716 29.60 -46.96 35.86
CA LEU A 716 31.00 -46.55 35.77
C LEU A 716 31.16 -45.01 35.88
N SER A 717 30.39 -44.39 36.77
CA SER A 717 30.28 -42.93 36.96
C SER A 717 29.74 -42.11 35.77
N LEU A 718 29.43 -42.71 34.62
CA LEU A 718 29.00 -41.97 33.43
C LEU A 718 27.66 -41.26 33.66
N ALA A 719 26.71 -41.94 34.31
CA ALA A 719 25.41 -41.36 34.65
C ALA A 719 25.54 -40.19 35.64
N ASN A 720 26.45 -40.30 36.62
CA ASN A 720 26.72 -39.25 37.59
C ASN A 720 27.36 -38.00 36.94
N VAL A 721 28.24 -38.19 35.96
CA VAL A 721 28.86 -37.09 35.20
C VAL A 721 27.83 -36.36 34.34
N ILE A 722 26.96 -37.10 33.64
CA ILE A 722 25.85 -36.50 32.86
C ILE A 722 24.94 -35.71 33.80
N LYS A 723 24.53 -36.31 34.93
CA LYS A 723 23.68 -35.64 35.92
C LYS A 723 24.33 -34.36 36.47
N TYR A 724 25.61 -34.40 36.84
CA TYR A 724 26.33 -33.23 37.35
C TYR A 724 26.39 -32.09 36.31
N LYS A 725 26.53 -32.42 35.02
CA LYS A 725 26.47 -31.44 33.93
C LYS A 725 25.08 -30.83 33.77
N THR A 726 24.00 -31.56 34.03
CA THR A 726 22.63 -31.07 33.88
C THR A 726 22.11 -30.34 35.13
N THR A 727 22.35 -30.85 36.33
CA THR A 727 21.71 -30.37 37.57
C THR A 727 22.70 -29.84 38.62
N GLY A 728 24.01 -29.86 38.34
CA GLY A 728 25.05 -29.46 39.31
C GLY A 728 25.27 -30.42 40.49
N ASN A 729 24.56 -31.55 40.54
CA ASN A 729 24.67 -32.56 41.60
C ASN A 729 25.12 -33.91 41.03
N PHE A 730 26.10 -34.52 41.69
CA PHE A 730 26.70 -35.79 41.29
C PHE A 730 25.90 -37.02 41.78
N TRP A 731 25.14 -36.90 42.87
CA TRP A 731 24.47 -38.01 43.53
C TRP A 731 23.00 -38.10 43.15
N PHE A 732 22.48 -39.33 42.97
CA PHE A 732 21.13 -39.57 42.46
C PHE A 732 20.01 -39.42 43.49
N PHE A 733 20.21 -39.94 44.71
CA PHE A 733 19.11 -40.09 45.68
C PHE A 733 19.18 -39.14 46.89
N ASN A 734 20.06 -38.15 46.87
CA ASN A 734 20.27 -37.25 48.00
C ASN A 734 19.33 -36.02 48.01
N GLN A 735 18.40 -35.94 47.06
CA GLN A 735 17.53 -34.79 46.86
C GLN A 735 16.19 -35.23 46.27
N THR A 736 15.17 -34.39 46.39
CA THR A 736 13.88 -34.61 45.73
C THR A 736 13.96 -34.27 44.24
N ARG A 737 13.10 -34.90 43.44
CA ARG A 737 12.94 -34.55 42.03
C ARG A 737 12.55 -33.10 41.82
N SER A 738 11.82 -32.47 42.76
CA SER A 738 11.47 -31.04 42.66
C SER A 738 12.67 -30.14 42.92
N GLY A 739 13.52 -30.51 43.86
CA GLY A 739 14.81 -29.83 44.05
C GLY A 739 15.75 -30.00 42.87
N GLU A 740 15.64 -31.09 42.11
CA GLU A 740 16.39 -31.28 40.84
C GLU A 740 15.96 -30.31 39.74
N GLU A 741 14.65 -30.18 39.51
CA GLU A 741 14.15 -29.26 38.47
C GLU A 741 14.54 -27.80 38.79
N LEU A 742 14.47 -27.39 40.07
CA LEU A 742 14.80 -26.01 40.44
C LEU A 742 16.31 -25.71 40.34
N ARG A 743 17.18 -26.68 40.65
CA ARG A 743 18.64 -26.56 40.42
C ARG A 743 18.98 -26.48 38.94
N ALA A 744 18.31 -27.28 38.10
CA ALA A 744 18.47 -27.21 36.65
C ALA A 744 17.99 -25.86 36.11
N LEU A 745 16.83 -25.37 36.57
CA LEU A 745 16.28 -24.06 36.23
C LEU A 745 17.26 -22.93 36.59
N ASP A 746 17.83 -22.95 37.80
CA ASP A 746 18.79 -21.95 38.25
C ASP A 746 20.00 -21.83 37.30
N ARG A 747 20.55 -22.98 36.93
CA ARG A 747 21.66 -23.08 35.98
C ARG A 747 21.27 -22.59 34.59
N GLU A 748 20.11 -22.99 34.08
CA GLU A 748 19.60 -22.58 32.77
C GLU A 748 19.39 -21.06 32.70
N ILE A 749 18.83 -20.47 33.77
CA ILE A 749 18.70 -19.01 33.91
C ILE A 749 20.07 -18.34 33.83
N PHE A 750 21.06 -18.85 34.57
CA PHE A 750 22.41 -18.29 34.55
C PHE A 750 23.05 -18.37 33.15
N GLU A 751 22.89 -19.49 32.44
CA GLU A 751 23.42 -19.68 31.09
C GLU A 751 22.75 -18.76 30.07
N LEU A 752 21.43 -18.53 30.18
CA LEU A 752 20.68 -17.61 29.31
C LEU A 752 20.98 -16.12 29.56
N ILE A 753 21.38 -15.77 30.79
CA ILE A 753 21.76 -14.40 31.17
C ILE A 753 23.22 -14.10 30.81
N ALA A 754 24.12 -15.09 30.88
CA ALA A 754 25.54 -14.88 30.67
C ALA A 754 25.84 -14.37 29.23
N PRO A 755 26.75 -13.40 29.06
CA PRO A 755 27.16 -12.96 27.73
C PRO A 755 27.78 -14.12 26.96
N GLU A 756 27.51 -14.20 25.65
CA GLU A 756 28.10 -15.23 24.78
C GLU A 756 29.62 -15.19 24.93
N LYS A 757 30.20 -16.33 25.33
CA LYS A 757 31.63 -16.52 25.16
C LYS A 757 31.89 -16.66 23.67
N ASN A 758 32.59 -15.68 23.09
CA ASN A 758 33.28 -15.86 21.82
C ASN A 758 34.35 -16.93 22.01
N ASP A 759 33.97 -18.20 21.93
CA ASP A 759 34.90 -19.30 21.80
C ASP A 759 34.45 -20.15 20.62
N GLU A 760 35.30 -20.14 19.58
CA GLU A 760 35.37 -21.21 18.60
C GLU A 760 35.34 -22.57 19.31
N VAL A 761 34.74 -23.56 18.64
CA VAL A 761 34.71 -24.99 18.97
C VAL A 761 33.50 -25.47 19.79
N GLY A 762 32.60 -26.17 19.08
CA GLY A 762 31.86 -27.28 19.67
C GLY A 762 30.38 -27.33 19.30
N THR A 763 30.06 -27.84 18.12
CA THR A 763 28.75 -28.45 17.84
C THR A 763 28.31 -29.33 19.01
N CYS A 764 27.15 -29.04 19.60
CA CYS A 764 26.43 -30.02 20.40
C CYS A 764 24.93 -29.88 20.15
N GLY A 765 24.51 -30.36 18.97
CA GLY A 765 23.16 -30.85 18.81
C GLY A 765 23.01 -32.10 19.68
N ILE A 766 22.10 -32.07 20.65
CA ILE A 766 21.63 -33.30 21.27
C ILE A 766 20.51 -33.83 20.38
N LEU A 767 20.86 -34.93 19.73
CA LEU A 767 20.02 -35.84 18.99
C LEU A 767 18.69 -36.11 19.71
N SER A 768 17.61 -35.90 18.96
CA SER A 768 16.42 -36.74 19.04
C SER A 768 16.85 -38.21 19.05
N LEU A 769 16.46 -38.92 20.11
CA LEU A 769 16.43 -40.38 20.14
C LEU A 769 15.10 -40.81 20.77
N CYS A 770 14.21 -41.22 19.85
CA CYS A 770 12.89 -41.86 20.00
C CYS A 770 11.73 -40.98 20.50
#